data_AF-A0A345RCF2-F1
#
_entry.id   AF-A0A345RCF2-F1
#
_cell.length_a   1.000
_cell.length_b   1.000
_cell.length_c   1.000
_cell.angle_alpha   90.00
_cell.angle_beta   90.00
_cell.angle_gamma   90.00
#
_symmetry.space_group_name_H-M   'P 1'
#
loop_
_entity.id
_entity.type
_entity.pdbx_description
1 polymer ?
#
loop_
_entity_poly.entity_id
_entity_poly.type
_entity_poly.pdbx_seq_one_letter_code
_entity_poly.pdbx_strand_id
1 'polypeptide(L)'
;MFFGLDGVEVGLIIVCICLFGGILSGFPVAFAIAGAGVISFGIIAALDSAGLLIHAAIDTGSQAYRDLVNSGVKADSISIFRYPDMPRIAEPVFPQGWETALDRNVSFVVNRMNERVLAGQSIETLLAVLMFVLMGITLERSKIANDLLTTMARVFGPLPGGLAVSIVVVGAFLAASTGIVGATVVTMGLLALPTMLRNNYSPEIATGVIAASGTLGQIIPPSIVIVLLGTLAGDLYSAAQEQRAVAAGCTDALTYLGEPAVVSVGTLFQAALLPGIMLALLYALYAFGYALMNPEKAPAVEMGSSNKEPITRGEGLTWFLAAPIALIGGAILLGSVNMIGSQNLTVSTFSDIGEGASLRTRVGDECKASMIDLHGQEAWDIAVAEQQAIDDAGGVVQSERLSDEEYAEAQAEKLAGVAPIGTGIAILLILMSLVLTTARGISPSSDPKPLLIGGIGVVLAVMVDILFVSATTTPGITLLMLAIPLAMILYGCRQAVGRLTQNELIRVVFPPLVLIVAVLGSILGGITNPTPAAALGAGGAIMLAAYRKLKDEQKTPKVIIWSTFAIIICILVGVNFDLRINQDVVTFENWIAFFVAYGTYLYAMFGLLFACWTLFRSGILSPVVRETAKVTSMVFTILIGSQLLNLVVISFGGEHYIQQFLKSFDNEFRVFLLVMVVLFVLGFVLDFLEIIYIVIPIVGPVIYGGSFDPKWVTIMIAVNLQTSFLTPPFGFALFYLRGVAPKEVTTGHIYRGVAPFVLIQVVGLAILWFFPAIVTIVPALMPN
;
A
#
# COMPACT_ATOMS: atom_id res chain seq x y z
N MET A 1 -45.99 8.47 6.46
CA MET A 1 -45.06 8.55 5.32
C MET A 1 -45.15 9.94 4.71
N PHE A 2 -44.10 10.72 4.83
CA PHE A 2 -44.01 12.07 4.27
C PHE A 2 -43.67 11.94 2.77
N PHE A 3 -44.46 12.53 1.86
CA PHE A 3 -44.34 12.35 0.40
C PHE A 3 -44.38 10.89 -0.13
N GLY A 4 -44.93 9.94 0.64
CA GLY A 4 -44.94 8.52 0.26
C GLY A 4 -43.60 7.80 0.45
N LEU A 5 -42.61 8.48 1.01
CA LEU A 5 -41.32 7.92 1.40
C LEU A 5 -41.35 7.49 2.87
N ASP A 6 -40.53 6.50 3.16
CA ASP A 6 -40.28 6.01 4.52
C ASP A 6 -39.50 7.05 5.33
N GLY A 7 -39.74 7.11 6.65
CA GLY A 7 -39.10 8.11 7.51
C GLY A 7 -37.57 8.05 7.47
N VAL A 8 -37.01 6.84 7.29
CA VAL A 8 -35.56 6.61 7.16
C VAL A 8 -35.03 7.11 5.81
N GLU A 9 -35.77 6.92 4.71
CA GLU A 9 -35.41 7.46 3.39
C GLU A 9 -35.36 8.98 3.39
N VAL A 10 -36.38 9.63 4.00
CA VAL A 10 -36.40 11.08 4.16
C VAL A 10 -35.21 11.55 5.01
N GLY A 11 -34.88 10.82 6.07
CA GLY A 11 -33.67 11.06 6.88
C GLY A 11 -32.38 11.00 6.04
N LEU A 12 -32.20 9.97 5.22
CA LEU A 12 -31.04 9.82 4.32
C LEU A 12 -30.97 10.97 3.30
N ILE A 13 -32.11 11.40 2.75
CA ILE A 13 -32.18 12.54 1.82
C ILE A 13 -31.77 13.83 2.52
N ILE A 14 -32.25 14.08 3.74
CA ILE A 14 -31.87 15.26 4.53
C ILE A 14 -30.36 15.25 4.79
N VAL A 15 -29.81 14.12 5.22
CA VAL A 15 -28.36 13.96 5.43
C VAL A 15 -27.59 14.26 4.15
N CYS A 16 -28.02 13.71 3.01
CA CYS A 16 -27.39 13.97 1.72
C CYS A 16 -27.45 15.46 1.36
N ILE A 17 -28.62 16.10 1.44
CA ILE A 17 -28.78 17.53 1.10
C ILE A 17 -27.91 18.40 2.01
N CYS A 18 -27.85 18.12 3.31
CA CYS A 18 -27.00 18.86 4.24
C CYS A 18 -25.51 18.66 3.92
N LEU A 19 -25.09 17.43 3.62
CA LEU A 19 -23.71 17.11 3.27
C LEU A 19 -23.30 17.79 1.96
N PHE A 20 -24.06 17.58 0.89
CA PHE A 20 -23.81 18.19 -0.42
C PHE A 20 -23.90 19.71 -0.37
N GLY A 21 -24.89 20.26 0.33
CA GLY A 21 -25.01 21.71 0.53
C GLY A 21 -23.81 22.29 1.28
N GLY A 22 -23.33 21.60 2.32
CA GLY A 22 -22.13 21.97 3.06
C GLY A 22 -20.88 21.96 2.17
N ILE A 23 -20.68 20.91 1.39
CA ILE A 23 -19.51 20.77 0.50
C ILE A 23 -19.55 21.79 -0.65
N LEU A 24 -20.70 21.95 -1.29
CA LEU A 24 -20.89 22.89 -2.41
C LEU A 24 -20.79 24.36 -1.98
N SER A 25 -20.99 24.66 -0.70
CA SER A 25 -20.80 26.02 -0.17
C SER A 25 -19.34 26.50 -0.18
N GLY A 26 -18.38 25.60 -0.46
CA GLY A 26 -16.95 25.90 -0.44
C GLY A 26 -16.35 25.95 0.97
N PHE A 27 -17.13 25.57 1.99
CA PHE A 27 -16.63 25.40 3.35
C PHE A 27 -15.64 24.22 3.40
N PRO A 28 -14.57 24.27 4.22
CA PRO A 28 -13.64 23.15 4.31
C PRO A 28 -14.39 21.88 4.70
N VAL A 29 -14.21 20.83 3.90
CA VAL A 29 -15.10 19.66 3.94
C VAL A 29 -15.13 18.99 5.31
N ALA A 30 -14.01 18.97 6.01
CA ALA A 30 -13.92 18.44 7.37
C ALA A 30 -14.97 19.04 8.33
N PHE A 31 -15.24 20.34 8.21
CA PHE A 31 -16.28 21.02 8.99
C PHE A 31 -17.67 20.88 8.36
N ALA A 32 -17.75 20.81 7.03
CA ALA A 32 -19.01 20.57 6.33
C ALA A 32 -19.63 19.22 6.73
N ILE A 33 -18.82 18.17 6.91
CA ILE A 33 -19.29 16.84 7.35
C ILE A 33 -19.86 16.91 8.76
N ALA A 34 -19.10 17.46 9.71
CA ALA A 34 -19.55 17.57 11.10
C ALA A 34 -20.80 18.45 11.22
N GLY A 35 -20.80 19.60 10.52
CA GLY A 35 -21.94 20.51 10.45
C GLY A 35 -23.17 19.84 9.82
N ALA A 36 -22.99 19.07 8.74
CA ALA A 36 -24.06 18.31 8.12
C ALA A 36 -24.65 17.27 9.09
N GLY A 37 -23.83 16.58 9.87
CA GLY A 37 -24.29 15.66 10.91
C GLY A 37 -25.17 16.37 11.96
N VAL A 38 -24.70 17.50 12.51
CA VAL A 38 -25.45 18.25 13.53
C VAL A 38 -26.75 18.84 12.97
N ILE A 39 -26.69 19.48 11.79
CA ILE A 39 -27.84 20.12 11.17
C ILE A 39 -28.88 19.07 10.74
N SER A 40 -28.45 17.99 10.10
CA SER A 40 -29.35 16.91 9.69
C SER A 40 -30.01 16.24 10.89
N PHE A 41 -29.27 15.95 11.96
CA PHE A 41 -29.84 15.41 13.20
C PHE A 41 -30.91 16.34 13.78
N GLY A 42 -30.63 17.65 13.86
CA GLY A 42 -31.60 18.64 14.36
C GLY A 42 -32.87 18.71 13.51
N ILE A 43 -32.75 18.66 12.18
CA ILE A 43 -33.90 18.64 11.27
C ILE A 43 -34.69 17.35 11.45
N ILE A 44 -34.03 16.19 11.49
CA ILE A 44 -34.67 14.88 11.65
C ILE A 44 -35.39 14.81 13.01
N ALA A 45 -34.75 15.24 14.10
CA ALA A 45 -35.35 15.29 15.43
C ALA A 45 -36.59 16.21 15.49
N ALA A 46 -36.54 17.38 14.83
CA ALA A 46 -37.68 18.29 14.75
C ALA A 46 -38.85 17.68 13.96
N LEU A 47 -38.57 16.95 12.87
CA LEU A 47 -39.60 16.30 12.07
C LEU A 47 -40.18 15.04 12.74
N ASP A 48 -39.35 14.27 13.44
CA ASP A 48 -39.76 13.09 14.22
C ASP A 48 -40.64 13.51 15.42
N SER A 49 -40.23 14.54 16.18
CA SER A 49 -41.04 15.07 17.29
C SER A 49 -42.37 15.69 16.82
N ALA A 50 -42.44 16.17 15.57
CA ALA A 50 -43.68 16.61 14.94
C ALA A 50 -44.56 15.45 14.42
N GLY A 51 -44.11 14.19 14.55
CA GLY A 51 -44.81 13.01 14.05
C GLY A 51 -44.81 12.89 12.52
N LEU A 52 -43.93 13.62 11.82
CA LEU A 52 -43.87 13.64 10.36
C LEU A 52 -42.99 12.52 9.79
N LEU A 53 -42.01 12.04 10.57
CA LEU A 53 -41.16 10.91 10.21
C LEU A 53 -41.67 9.64 10.88
N ILE A 54 -42.11 8.69 10.05
CA ILE A 54 -42.61 7.38 10.49
C ILE A 54 -41.86 6.34 9.67
N HIS A 55 -41.21 5.40 10.34
CA HIS A 55 -40.62 4.21 9.75
C HIS A 55 -41.64 3.08 9.66
N ALA A 56 -41.73 2.42 8.50
CA ALA A 56 -42.60 1.26 8.29
C ALA A 56 -41.85 -0.05 8.53
N ALA A 57 -41.62 -0.41 9.79
CA ALA A 57 -40.93 -1.64 10.18
C ALA A 57 -41.79 -2.90 9.97
N ILE A 58 -41.14 -4.05 9.81
CA ILE A 58 -41.83 -5.35 9.75
C ILE A 58 -42.39 -5.71 11.12
N ASP A 59 -43.65 -6.16 11.15
CA ASP A 59 -44.28 -6.68 12.37
C ASP A 59 -43.69 -8.05 12.76
N THR A 60 -42.70 -8.04 13.65
CA THR A 60 -42.08 -9.25 14.19
C THR A 60 -43.02 -10.07 15.09
N GLY A 61 -44.12 -9.49 15.57
CA GLY A 61 -45.16 -10.17 16.35
C GLY A 61 -46.21 -10.88 15.48
N SER A 62 -46.25 -10.57 14.18
CA SER A 62 -47.22 -11.14 13.25
C SER A 62 -47.07 -12.66 13.11
N GLN A 63 -48.18 -13.33 12.82
CA GLN A 63 -48.16 -14.77 12.54
C GLN A 63 -47.38 -15.06 11.26
N ALA A 64 -47.48 -14.19 10.24
CA ALA A 64 -46.71 -14.29 9.00
C ALA A 64 -45.18 -14.26 9.24
N TYR A 65 -44.70 -13.40 10.14
CA TYR A 65 -43.28 -13.37 10.51
C TYR A 65 -42.84 -14.66 11.20
N ARG A 66 -43.65 -15.15 12.16
CA ARG A 66 -43.37 -16.42 12.86
C ARG A 66 -43.39 -17.61 11.92
N ASP A 67 -44.33 -17.66 10.98
CA ASP A 67 -44.41 -18.73 9.98
C ASP A 67 -43.18 -18.72 9.07
N LEU A 68 -42.70 -17.54 8.67
CA LEU A 68 -41.49 -17.41 7.86
C LEU A 68 -40.24 -17.84 8.63
N VAL A 69 -40.08 -17.43 9.89
CA VAL A 69 -38.96 -17.87 10.74
C VAL A 69 -39.02 -19.40 10.97
N ASN A 70 -40.21 -19.94 11.22
CA ASN A 70 -40.42 -21.37 11.40
C ASN A 70 -40.18 -22.19 10.13
N SER A 71 -40.26 -21.57 8.95
CA SER A 71 -39.89 -22.20 7.68
C SER A 71 -38.37 -22.35 7.48
N GLY A 72 -37.57 -21.86 8.43
CA GLY A 72 -36.11 -21.94 8.42
C GLY A 72 -35.42 -20.67 7.92
N VAL A 73 -36.17 -19.60 7.61
CA VAL A 73 -35.61 -18.32 7.19
C VAL A 73 -35.06 -17.58 8.42
N LYS A 74 -33.76 -17.25 8.39
CA LYS A 74 -33.10 -16.52 9.49
C LYS A 74 -33.66 -15.11 9.60
N ALA A 75 -33.91 -14.66 10.84
CA ALA A 75 -34.49 -13.35 11.13
C ALA A 75 -33.74 -12.19 10.44
N ASP A 76 -32.41 -12.24 10.41
CA ASP A 76 -31.55 -11.22 9.80
C ASP A 76 -31.70 -11.10 8.26
N SER A 77 -32.27 -12.12 7.62
CA SER A 77 -32.56 -12.11 6.17
C SER A 77 -33.95 -11.59 5.83
N ILE A 78 -34.81 -11.38 6.83
CA ILE A 78 -36.16 -10.86 6.65
C ILE A 78 -36.10 -9.34 6.61
N SER A 79 -36.28 -8.77 5.42
CA SER A 79 -36.30 -7.33 5.19
C SER A 79 -37.48 -6.91 4.34
N ILE A 80 -37.82 -5.61 4.39
CA ILE A 80 -38.92 -5.03 3.62
C ILE A 80 -38.68 -5.20 2.11
N PHE A 81 -37.42 -5.23 1.68
CA PHE A 81 -37.03 -5.39 0.29
C PHE A 81 -37.16 -6.83 -0.21
N ARG A 82 -36.82 -7.81 0.63
CA ARG A 82 -36.87 -9.23 0.24
C ARG A 82 -38.28 -9.82 0.37
N TYR A 83 -39.05 -9.36 1.37
CA TYR A 83 -40.41 -9.80 1.64
C TYR A 83 -41.37 -8.62 1.73
N PRO A 84 -41.75 -8.02 0.58
CA PRO A 84 -42.56 -6.80 0.55
C PRO A 84 -43.98 -6.98 1.11
N ASP A 85 -44.51 -8.20 1.06
CA ASP A 85 -45.89 -8.53 1.48
C ASP A 85 -46.06 -8.70 3.00
N MET A 86 -44.97 -8.59 3.77
CA MET A 86 -45.02 -8.77 5.23
C MET A 86 -45.84 -7.65 5.90
N PRO A 87 -46.62 -7.97 6.95
CA PRO A 87 -47.33 -6.96 7.74
C PRO A 87 -46.35 -5.95 8.33
N ARG A 88 -46.73 -4.67 8.33
CA ARG A 88 -45.86 -3.56 8.76
C ARG A 88 -46.49 -2.78 9.90
N ILE A 89 -45.67 -2.32 10.82
CA ILE A 89 -46.05 -1.42 11.90
C ILE A 89 -45.39 -0.07 11.66
N ALA A 90 -46.14 1.00 11.91
CA ALA A 90 -45.63 2.36 11.92
C ALA A 90 -44.92 2.64 13.25
N GLU A 91 -43.62 2.87 13.21
CA GLU A 91 -42.82 3.28 14.36
C GLU A 91 -42.17 4.65 14.14
N PRO A 92 -41.93 5.44 15.20
CA PRO A 92 -41.11 6.64 15.09
C PRO A 92 -39.70 6.28 14.62
N VAL A 93 -39.06 7.20 13.90
CA VAL A 93 -37.68 6.99 13.41
C VAL A 93 -36.69 6.94 14.59
N PHE A 94 -37.02 7.61 15.70
CA PHE A 94 -36.36 7.42 16.99
C PHE A 94 -37.29 6.70 17.98
N PRO A 95 -37.21 5.36 18.12
CA PRO A 95 -38.14 4.60 18.96
C PRO A 95 -38.15 5.00 20.44
N GLN A 96 -37.01 5.48 20.96
CA GLN A 96 -36.87 5.95 22.35
C GLN A 96 -36.84 7.49 22.45
N GLY A 97 -37.19 8.20 21.38
CA GLY A 97 -37.12 9.65 21.30
C GLY A 97 -35.73 10.19 20.93
N TRP A 98 -35.72 11.42 20.41
CA TRP A 98 -34.50 12.07 19.92
C TRP A 98 -33.50 12.42 21.04
N GLU A 99 -33.97 12.62 22.27
CA GLU A 99 -33.12 12.93 23.44
C GLU A 99 -32.19 11.77 23.77
N THR A 100 -32.74 10.55 23.84
CA THR A 100 -31.95 9.33 24.05
C THR A 100 -31.02 9.06 22.87
N ALA A 101 -31.47 9.34 21.64
CA ALA A 101 -30.61 9.24 20.46
C ALA A 101 -29.43 10.23 20.52
N LEU A 102 -29.67 11.46 21.00
CA LEU A 102 -28.63 12.47 21.20
C LEU A 102 -27.62 12.02 22.28
N ASP A 103 -28.08 11.59 23.44
CA ASP A 103 -27.21 11.11 24.53
C ASP A 103 -26.35 9.93 24.08
N ARG A 104 -26.97 8.98 23.37
CA ARG A 104 -26.29 7.82 22.77
C ARG A 104 -25.24 8.27 21.76
N ASN A 105 -25.58 9.19 20.87
CA ASN A 105 -24.65 9.72 19.87
C ASN A 105 -23.48 10.45 20.54
N VAL A 106 -23.72 11.34 21.49
CA VAL A 106 -22.67 12.08 22.20
C VAL A 106 -21.73 11.12 22.94
N SER A 107 -22.27 10.12 23.65
CA SER A 107 -21.46 9.11 24.32
C SER A 107 -20.62 8.28 23.35
N PHE A 108 -21.22 7.79 22.26
CA PHE A 108 -20.49 7.01 21.26
C PHE A 108 -19.49 7.83 20.46
N VAL A 109 -19.74 9.12 20.22
CA VAL A 109 -18.77 10.01 19.57
C VAL A 109 -17.50 10.07 20.42
N VAL A 110 -17.64 10.29 21.73
CA VAL A 110 -16.48 10.38 22.63
C VAL A 110 -15.71 9.06 22.63
N ASN A 111 -16.40 7.93 22.74
CA ASN A 111 -15.76 6.62 22.73
C ASN A 111 -15.10 6.30 21.38
N ARG A 112 -15.81 6.51 20.25
CA ARG A 112 -15.23 6.30 18.91
C ARG A 112 -14.08 7.24 18.61
N MET A 113 -14.11 8.48 19.09
CA MET A 113 -12.98 9.39 18.97
C MET A 113 -11.79 8.87 19.78
N ASN A 114 -12.02 8.38 21.00
CA ASN A 114 -10.95 7.79 21.79
C ASN A 114 -10.34 6.56 21.09
N GLU A 115 -11.18 5.63 20.63
CA GLU A 115 -10.76 4.39 19.97
C GLU A 115 -10.15 4.62 18.57
N ARG A 116 -10.72 5.52 17.75
CA ARG A 116 -10.31 5.67 16.34
C ARG A 116 -9.38 6.85 16.07
N VAL A 117 -9.22 7.79 17.01
CA VAL A 117 -8.40 8.99 16.82
C VAL A 117 -7.25 9.07 17.82
N LEU A 118 -7.51 8.83 19.11
CA LEU A 118 -6.59 9.17 20.19
C LEU A 118 -5.77 8.01 20.76
N ALA A 119 -6.34 6.80 20.83
CA ALA A 119 -5.76 5.71 21.62
C ALA A 119 -5.86 4.31 21.00
N GLY A 120 -6.42 4.13 19.80
CA GLY A 120 -6.52 2.80 19.17
C GLY A 120 -5.61 2.56 17.97
N GLN A 121 -5.79 1.39 17.35
CA GLN A 121 -4.94 0.83 16.29
C GLN A 121 -4.82 1.73 15.05
N SER A 122 -5.86 2.52 14.76
CA SER A 122 -5.85 3.50 13.68
C SER A 122 -4.75 4.56 13.85
N ILE A 123 -4.28 4.84 15.07
CA ILE A 123 -3.23 5.85 15.29
C ILE A 123 -1.91 5.46 14.64
N GLU A 124 -1.57 4.16 14.63
CA GLU A 124 -0.35 3.66 13.99
C GLU A 124 -0.41 3.94 12.48
N THR A 125 -1.58 3.70 11.89
CA THR A 125 -1.83 3.87 10.45
C THR A 125 -1.86 5.36 10.06
N LEU A 126 -2.44 6.22 10.89
CA LEU A 126 -2.43 7.67 10.71
C LEU A 126 -1.01 8.25 10.87
N LEU A 127 -0.19 7.67 11.75
CA LEU A 127 1.22 8.05 11.88
C LEU A 127 2.02 7.67 10.62
N ALA A 128 1.73 6.51 10.03
CA ALA A 128 2.31 6.11 8.74
C ALA A 128 1.94 7.11 7.63
N VAL A 129 0.67 7.54 7.57
CA VAL A 129 0.22 8.59 6.63
C VAL A 129 1.01 9.88 6.83
N LEU A 130 1.17 10.35 8.07
CA LEU A 130 1.97 11.55 8.35
C LEU A 130 3.42 11.40 7.85
N MET A 131 4.05 10.25 8.07
CA MET A 131 5.44 10.01 7.66
C MET A 131 5.60 9.91 6.14
N PHE A 132 4.65 9.29 5.44
CA PHE A 132 4.64 9.27 3.97
C PHE A 132 4.40 10.66 3.37
N VAL A 133 3.47 11.42 3.94
CA VAL A 133 3.25 12.82 3.55
C VAL A 133 4.52 13.65 3.75
N LEU A 134 5.18 13.50 4.91
CA LEU A 134 6.44 14.17 5.21
C LEU A 134 7.53 13.82 4.20
N MET A 135 7.68 12.53 3.87
CA MET A 135 8.62 12.03 2.87
C MET A 135 8.37 12.70 1.52
N GLY A 136 7.14 12.64 1.02
CA GLY A 136 6.76 13.21 -0.28
C GLY A 136 7.00 14.71 -0.39
N ILE A 137 6.52 15.48 0.59
CA ILE A 137 6.67 16.94 0.61
C ILE A 137 8.16 17.31 0.72
N THR A 138 8.97 16.52 1.45
CA THR A 138 10.42 16.74 1.53
C THR A 138 11.10 16.57 0.16
N LEU A 139 10.77 15.51 -0.58
CA LEU A 139 11.31 15.27 -1.93
C LEU A 139 10.85 16.35 -2.93
N GLU A 140 9.62 16.81 -2.81
CA GLU A 140 9.05 17.86 -3.65
C GLU A 140 9.73 19.22 -3.39
N ARG A 141 9.75 19.66 -2.12
CA ARG A 141 10.31 20.97 -1.72
C ARG A 141 11.83 21.05 -1.90
N SER A 142 12.52 19.91 -1.92
CA SER A 142 13.95 19.84 -2.23
C SER A 142 14.25 19.82 -3.74
N LYS A 143 13.25 20.07 -4.60
CA LYS A 143 13.32 20.10 -6.07
C LYS A 143 13.72 18.77 -6.71
N ILE A 144 13.76 17.65 -5.98
CA ILE A 144 14.24 16.37 -6.53
C ILE A 144 13.31 15.93 -7.66
N ALA A 145 12.00 16.17 -7.50
CA ALA A 145 11.00 16.04 -8.55
C ALA A 145 11.35 16.76 -9.87
N ASN A 146 11.85 18.00 -9.78
CA ASN A 146 12.22 18.78 -10.97
C ASN A 146 13.44 18.18 -11.68
N ASP A 147 14.44 17.71 -10.92
CA ASP A 147 15.62 17.07 -11.50
C ASP A 147 15.25 15.74 -12.15
N LEU A 148 14.35 14.95 -11.51
CA LEU A 148 13.82 13.71 -12.07
C LEU A 148 13.10 13.96 -13.40
N LEU A 149 12.20 14.96 -13.43
CA LEU A 149 11.48 15.37 -14.65
C LEU A 149 12.45 15.76 -15.76
N THR A 150 13.35 16.69 -15.49
CA THR A 150 14.29 17.19 -16.51
C THR A 150 15.25 16.10 -16.97
N THR A 151 15.66 15.17 -16.11
CA THR A 151 16.54 14.06 -16.49
C THR A 151 15.79 13.03 -17.33
N MET A 152 14.58 12.64 -16.93
CA MET A 152 13.76 11.70 -17.70
C MET A 152 13.36 12.27 -19.05
N ALA A 153 13.08 13.57 -19.11
CA ALA A 153 12.77 14.26 -20.35
C ALA A 153 13.96 14.31 -21.30
N ARG A 154 15.21 14.26 -20.81
CA ARG A 154 16.41 14.11 -21.65
C ARG A 154 16.60 12.69 -22.15
N VAL A 155 16.23 11.69 -21.34
CA VAL A 155 16.33 10.28 -21.73
C VAL A 155 15.30 9.89 -22.77
N PHE A 156 14.04 10.25 -22.56
CA PHE A 156 12.95 9.88 -23.47
C PHE A 156 12.65 10.95 -24.53
N GLY A 157 13.08 12.20 -24.34
CA GLY A 157 12.81 13.33 -25.23
C GLY A 157 13.09 13.09 -26.73
N PRO A 158 14.17 12.41 -27.13
CA PRO A 158 14.45 12.11 -28.54
C PRO A 158 13.40 11.21 -29.22
N LEU A 159 12.55 10.53 -28.45
CA LEU A 159 11.48 9.70 -28.97
C LEU A 159 10.20 10.54 -29.17
N PRO A 160 9.39 10.25 -30.21
CA PRO A 160 8.05 10.86 -30.35
C PRO A 160 7.22 10.62 -29.09
N GLY A 161 6.60 11.67 -28.54
CA GLY A 161 5.86 11.57 -27.28
C GLY A 161 6.73 11.39 -26.03
N GLY A 162 8.05 11.47 -26.16
CA GLY A 162 9.03 11.22 -25.11
C GLY A 162 8.78 11.98 -23.82
N LEU A 163 8.49 13.28 -23.91
CA LEU A 163 8.21 14.12 -22.74
C LEU A 163 6.95 13.69 -21.98
N ALA A 164 5.92 13.20 -22.69
CA ALA A 164 4.71 12.68 -22.07
C ALA A 164 4.99 11.37 -21.33
N VAL A 165 5.76 10.46 -21.93
CA VAL A 165 6.22 9.22 -21.27
C VAL A 165 7.06 9.53 -20.03
N SER A 166 7.97 10.51 -20.11
CA SER A 166 8.74 10.98 -18.96
C SER A 166 7.84 11.44 -17.82
N ILE A 167 6.75 12.17 -18.11
CA ILE A 167 5.81 12.63 -17.09
C ILE A 167 5.09 11.45 -16.43
N VAL A 168 4.64 10.46 -17.21
CA VAL A 168 4.00 9.25 -16.65
C VAL A 168 4.98 8.51 -15.72
N VAL A 169 6.21 8.31 -16.16
CA VAL A 169 7.25 7.60 -15.37
C VAL A 169 7.61 8.36 -14.10
N VAL A 170 7.90 9.66 -14.22
CA VAL A 170 8.26 10.48 -13.04
C VAL A 170 7.07 10.66 -12.12
N GLY A 171 5.88 10.81 -12.69
CA GLY A 171 4.66 10.89 -11.91
C GLY A 171 4.36 9.58 -11.19
N ALA A 172 4.63 8.42 -11.77
CA ALA A 172 4.55 7.13 -11.06
C ALA A 172 5.54 7.03 -9.89
N PHE A 173 6.78 7.50 -10.06
CA PHE A 173 7.77 7.55 -8.96
C PHE A 173 7.40 8.55 -7.87
N LEU A 174 6.96 9.74 -8.26
CA LEU A 174 6.56 10.77 -7.30
C LEU A 174 5.26 10.41 -6.60
N ALA A 175 4.31 9.80 -7.31
CA ALA A 175 3.07 9.23 -6.79
C ALA A 175 3.33 8.29 -5.62
N ALA A 176 4.25 7.33 -5.79
CA ALA A 176 4.68 6.41 -4.75
C ALA A 176 5.24 7.15 -3.52
N SER A 177 5.84 8.33 -3.71
CA SER A 177 6.48 9.05 -2.60
C SER A 177 5.56 10.03 -1.87
N THR A 178 4.57 10.61 -2.54
CA THR A 178 3.72 11.68 -1.98
C THR A 178 2.37 11.17 -1.52
N GLY A 179 1.75 10.24 -2.25
CA GLY A 179 0.38 9.77 -1.97
C GLY A 179 -0.72 10.85 -2.02
N ILE A 180 -0.39 12.11 -2.35
CA ILE A 180 -1.31 13.25 -2.40
C ILE A 180 -1.51 13.67 -3.85
N VAL A 181 -2.61 13.20 -4.44
CA VAL A 181 -2.94 13.43 -5.85
C VAL A 181 -2.99 14.93 -6.19
N GLY A 182 -3.68 15.73 -5.39
CA GLY A 182 -3.88 17.15 -5.71
C GLY A 182 -2.58 17.94 -5.76
N ALA A 183 -1.70 17.73 -4.78
CA ALA A 183 -0.38 18.35 -4.74
C ALA A 183 0.48 17.92 -5.94
N THR A 184 0.50 16.62 -6.27
CA THR A 184 1.26 16.11 -7.41
C THR A 184 0.76 16.68 -8.74
N VAL A 185 -0.55 16.74 -8.96
CA VAL A 185 -1.13 17.33 -10.18
C VAL A 185 -0.81 18.82 -10.28
N VAL A 186 -0.91 19.56 -9.18
CA VAL A 186 -0.54 20.99 -9.12
C VAL A 186 0.94 21.19 -9.45
N THR A 187 1.81 20.41 -8.82
CA THR A 187 3.26 20.55 -8.98
C THR A 187 3.72 20.14 -10.37
N MET A 188 3.20 19.04 -10.90
CA MET A 188 3.43 18.64 -12.28
C MET A 188 2.82 19.65 -13.27
N GLY A 189 1.66 20.23 -12.96
CA GLY A 189 1.04 21.29 -13.75
C GLY A 189 1.92 22.55 -13.81
N LEU A 190 2.51 22.97 -12.69
CA LEU A 190 3.38 24.15 -12.65
C LEU A 190 4.74 23.92 -13.32
N LEU A 191 5.28 22.69 -13.26
CA LEU A 191 6.61 22.37 -13.77
C LEU A 191 6.60 21.85 -15.22
N ALA A 192 5.72 20.89 -15.52
CA ALA A 192 5.73 20.15 -16.78
C ALA A 192 4.86 20.81 -17.85
N LEU A 193 3.67 21.34 -17.52
CA LEU A 193 2.76 21.91 -18.52
C LEU A 193 3.39 23.06 -19.33
N PRO A 194 4.05 24.06 -18.71
CA PRO A 194 4.70 25.12 -19.48
C PRO A 194 5.82 24.58 -20.39
N THR A 195 6.53 23.56 -19.93
CA THR A 195 7.62 22.92 -20.67
C THR A 195 7.08 22.15 -21.88
N MET A 196 5.95 21.45 -21.75
CA MET A 196 5.29 20.76 -22.87
C MET A 196 4.80 21.75 -23.93
N LEU A 197 4.10 22.82 -23.50
CA LEU A 197 3.55 23.81 -24.42
C LEU A 197 4.65 24.57 -25.19
N ARG A 198 5.78 24.88 -24.54
CA ARG A 198 6.95 25.49 -25.21
C ARG A 198 7.59 24.59 -26.28
N ASN A 199 7.44 23.27 -26.13
CA ASN A 199 7.91 22.29 -27.10
C ASN A 199 6.81 21.84 -28.07
N ASN A 200 5.78 22.68 -28.29
CA ASN A 200 4.70 22.46 -29.24
C ASN A 200 3.86 21.20 -29.00
N TYR A 201 3.77 20.70 -27.76
CA TYR A 201 2.79 19.68 -27.43
C TYR A 201 1.38 20.26 -27.43
N SER A 202 0.41 19.45 -27.88
CA SER A 202 -1.00 19.84 -27.83
C SER A 202 -1.47 20.03 -26.38
N PRO A 203 -2.29 21.06 -26.09
CA PRO A 203 -2.84 21.27 -24.74
C PRO A 203 -3.61 20.06 -24.20
N GLU A 204 -4.30 19.31 -25.07
CA GLU A 204 -5.09 18.14 -24.70
C GLU A 204 -4.20 17.01 -24.18
N ILE A 205 -3.17 16.61 -24.93
CA ILE A 205 -2.30 15.51 -24.49
C ILE A 205 -1.48 15.93 -23.26
N ALA A 206 -1.01 17.18 -23.22
CA ALA A 206 -0.23 17.68 -22.10
C ALA A 206 -1.03 17.69 -20.80
N THR A 207 -2.27 18.19 -20.84
CA THR A 207 -3.13 18.23 -19.66
C THR A 207 -3.65 16.86 -19.26
N GLY A 208 -4.01 16.02 -20.23
CA GLY A 208 -4.46 14.65 -19.98
C GLY A 208 -3.41 13.79 -19.28
N VAL A 209 -2.17 13.80 -19.80
CA VAL A 209 -1.05 13.04 -19.22
C VAL A 209 -0.71 13.52 -17.82
N ILE A 210 -0.66 14.84 -17.59
CA ILE A 210 -0.35 15.40 -16.27
C ILE A 210 -1.44 15.05 -15.25
N ALA A 211 -2.72 15.20 -15.61
CA ALA A 211 -3.82 14.84 -14.74
C ALA A 211 -3.80 13.34 -14.42
N ALA A 212 -3.72 12.48 -15.43
CA ALA A 212 -3.74 11.04 -15.28
C ALA A 212 -2.54 10.52 -14.47
N SER A 213 -1.35 11.03 -14.75
CA SER A 213 -0.14 10.63 -14.04
C SER A 213 -0.16 11.05 -12.57
N GLY A 214 -0.79 12.17 -12.22
CA GLY A 214 -0.87 12.62 -10.83
C GLY A 214 -1.80 11.77 -9.96
N THR A 215 -2.79 11.08 -10.55
CA THR A 215 -3.69 10.21 -9.78
C THR A 215 -3.12 8.82 -9.52
N LEU A 216 -2.03 8.43 -10.17
CA LEU A 216 -1.33 7.17 -9.90
C LEU A 216 -0.89 7.04 -8.43
N GLY A 217 -0.78 8.16 -7.70
CA GLY A 217 -0.49 8.18 -6.26
C GLY A 217 -1.53 7.48 -5.38
N GLN A 218 -2.74 7.22 -5.90
CA GLN A 218 -3.75 6.47 -5.17
C GLN A 218 -3.53 4.95 -5.20
N ILE A 219 -2.81 4.43 -6.19
CA ILE A 219 -2.66 2.97 -6.38
C ILE A 219 -1.22 2.50 -6.23
N ILE A 220 -0.22 3.30 -6.63
CA ILE A 220 1.18 2.89 -6.56
C ILE A 220 1.70 2.97 -5.11
N PRO A 221 2.12 1.85 -4.49
CA PRO A 221 2.63 1.86 -3.12
C PRO A 221 3.96 2.63 -2.98
N PRO A 222 4.25 3.24 -1.80
CA PRO A 222 3.35 3.41 -0.65
C PRO A 222 2.28 4.49 -0.91
N SER A 223 1.01 4.12 -0.81
CA SER A 223 -0.12 5.01 -1.09
C SER A 223 -0.96 5.26 0.15
N ILE A 224 -1.29 6.52 0.43
CA ILE A 224 -2.18 6.92 1.52
C ILE A 224 -3.55 6.24 1.37
N VAL A 225 -4.09 6.16 0.15
CA VAL A 225 -5.38 5.53 -0.13
C VAL A 225 -5.37 4.06 0.29
N ILE A 226 -4.32 3.31 -0.07
CA ILE A 226 -4.20 1.89 0.25
C ILE A 226 -3.93 1.66 1.74
N VAL A 227 -3.17 2.55 2.42
CA VAL A 227 -2.99 2.48 3.87
C VAL A 227 -4.32 2.60 4.61
N LEU A 228 -5.12 3.61 4.22
CA LEU A 228 -6.40 3.88 4.87
C LEU A 228 -7.45 2.82 4.53
N LEU A 229 -7.55 2.42 3.27
CA LEU A 229 -8.40 1.32 2.84
C LEU A 229 -7.99 0.02 3.52
N GLY A 230 -6.70 -0.28 3.64
CA GLY A 230 -6.28 -1.56 4.20
C GLY A 230 -6.56 -1.71 5.68
N THR A 231 -6.46 -0.61 6.43
CA THR A 231 -6.85 -0.59 7.84
C THR A 231 -8.35 -0.83 7.98
N LEU A 232 -9.17 -0.05 7.26
CA LEU A 232 -10.63 -0.16 7.37
C LEU A 232 -11.20 -1.44 6.76
N ALA A 233 -10.67 -1.87 5.62
CA ALA A 233 -11.08 -3.11 4.96
C ALA A 233 -10.72 -4.33 5.80
N GLY A 234 -9.53 -4.34 6.43
CA GLY A 234 -9.15 -5.39 7.37
C GLY A 234 -10.13 -5.50 8.53
N ASP A 235 -10.42 -4.39 9.21
CA ASP A 235 -11.37 -4.34 10.33
C ASP A 235 -12.78 -4.78 9.91
N LEU A 236 -13.28 -4.27 8.78
CA LEU A 236 -14.62 -4.58 8.27
C LEU A 236 -14.71 -6.04 7.78
N TYR A 237 -13.66 -6.57 7.17
CA TYR A 237 -13.59 -7.96 6.74
C TYR A 237 -13.60 -8.91 7.93
N SER A 238 -12.73 -8.71 8.92
CA SER A 238 -12.72 -9.52 10.14
C SER A 238 -14.08 -9.49 10.83
N ALA A 239 -14.67 -8.31 11.02
CA ALA A 239 -15.96 -8.17 11.70
C ALA A 239 -17.13 -8.79 10.90
N ALA A 240 -17.15 -8.61 9.58
CA ALA A 240 -18.21 -9.16 8.74
C ALA A 240 -18.14 -10.69 8.63
N GLN A 241 -16.93 -11.26 8.54
CA GLN A 241 -16.73 -12.71 8.53
C GLN A 241 -17.04 -13.34 9.89
N GLU A 242 -16.74 -12.66 10.99
CA GLU A 242 -17.15 -13.10 12.33
C GLU A 242 -18.68 -13.17 12.44
N GLN A 243 -19.37 -12.12 12.00
CA GLN A 243 -20.84 -12.12 11.98
C GLN A 243 -21.40 -13.22 11.07
N ARG A 244 -20.77 -13.48 9.92
CA ARG A 244 -21.15 -14.56 9.01
C ARG A 244 -20.96 -15.94 9.65
N ALA A 245 -19.86 -16.15 10.37
CA ALA A 245 -19.59 -17.40 11.07
C ALA A 245 -20.62 -17.68 12.16
N VAL A 246 -20.92 -16.67 12.99
CA VAL A 246 -21.98 -16.76 14.01
C VAL A 246 -23.34 -17.04 13.35
N ALA A 247 -23.65 -16.32 12.26
CA ALA A 247 -24.87 -16.56 11.50
C ALA A 247 -24.90 -17.95 10.85
N ALA A 248 -23.76 -18.59 10.60
CA ALA A 248 -23.63 -19.96 10.07
C ALA A 248 -23.65 -21.04 11.17
N GLY A 249 -23.81 -20.66 12.44
CA GLY A 249 -23.83 -21.56 13.60
C GLY A 249 -22.45 -21.91 14.15
N CYS A 250 -21.38 -21.28 13.64
CA CYS A 250 -20.00 -21.45 14.09
C CYS A 250 -19.63 -20.43 15.18
N THR A 251 -18.59 -20.74 15.97
CA THR A 251 -18.16 -19.89 17.10
C THR A 251 -17.38 -18.66 16.70
N ASP A 252 -16.60 -18.75 15.61
CA ASP A 252 -15.64 -17.73 15.17
C ASP A 252 -15.33 -17.89 13.68
N ALA A 253 -14.85 -16.82 13.04
CA ALA A 253 -14.52 -16.79 11.61
C ALA A 253 -13.43 -17.79 11.23
N LEU A 254 -12.42 -18.01 12.08
CA LEU A 254 -11.34 -18.95 11.82
C LEU A 254 -11.86 -20.39 11.75
N THR A 255 -12.79 -20.77 12.63
CA THR A 255 -13.48 -22.06 12.54
C THR A 255 -14.22 -22.23 11.21
N TYR A 256 -14.96 -21.20 10.78
CA TYR A 256 -15.79 -21.28 9.58
C TYR A 256 -14.99 -21.27 8.28
N LEU A 257 -13.99 -20.39 8.17
CA LEU A 257 -13.19 -20.19 6.95
C LEU A 257 -11.97 -21.12 6.86
N GLY A 258 -11.50 -21.69 7.98
CA GLY A 258 -10.25 -22.47 8.03
C GLY A 258 -8.98 -21.61 8.04
N GLU A 259 -9.07 -20.33 7.65
CA GLU A 259 -7.98 -19.36 7.68
C GLU A 259 -8.34 -18.10 8.49
N PRO A 260 -7.34 -17.39 9.05
CA PRO A 260 -7.59 -16.15 9.77
C PRO A 260 -8.22 -15.09 8.85
N ALA A 261 -9.37 -14.56 9.25
CA ALA A 261 -10.09 -13.53 8.50
C ALA A 261 -9.42 -12.14 8.62
N VAL A 262 -8.13 -12.02 8.30
CA VAL A 262 -7.34 -10.80 8.47
C VAL A 262 -6.73 -10.35 7.15
N VAL A 263 -6.75 -9.03 6.92
CA VAL A 263 -6.11 -8.41 5.76
C VAL A 263 -5.19 -7.31 6.26
N SER A 264 -3.90 -7.46 6.02
CA SER A 264 -2.91 -6.45 6.41
C SER A 264 -2.72 -5.40 5.32
N VAL A 265 -2.28 -4.20 5.73
CA VAL A 265 -1.86 -3.13 4.80
C VAL A 265 -0.71 -3.59 3.89
N GLY A 266 0.22 -4.41 4.42
CA GLY A 266 1.34 -4.94 3.63
C GLY A 266 0.89 -5.87 2.51
N THR A 267 -0.07 -6.75 2.80
CA THR A 267 -0.70 -7.63 1.79
C THR A 267 -1.39 -6.82 0.71
N LEU A 268 -2.04 -5.71 1.07
CA LEU A 268 -2.66 -4.82 0.09
C LEU A 268 -1.65 -4.00 -0.72
N PHE A 269 -0.48 -3.66 -0.16
CA PHE A 269 0.62 -3.10 -0.94
C PHE A 269 1.15 -4.10 -1.97
N GLN A 270 1.32 -5.36 -1.60
CA GLN A 270 1.67 -6.44 -2.55
C GLN A 270 0.60 -6.53 -3.66
N ALA A 271 -0.68 -6.53 -3.29
CA ALA A 271 -1.80 -6.63 -4.22
C ALA A 271 -1.93 -5.43 -5.18
N ALA A 272 -1.60 -4.21 -4.71
CA ALA A 272 -1.69 -2.98 -5.50
C ALA A 272 -0.52 -2.79 -6.49
N LEU A 273 0.62 -3.43 -6.25
CA LEU A 273 1.86 -3.20 -7.00
C LEU A 273 1.70 -3.46 -8.50
N LEU A 274 1.20 -4.64 -8.87
CA LEU A 274 1.05 -5.03 -10.28
C LEU A 274 -0.04 -4.22 -11.00
N PRO A 275 -1.25 -4.00 -10.44
CA PRO A 275 -2.23 -3.08 -10.99
C PRO A 275 -1.72 -1.65 -11.19
N GLY A 276 -0.95 -1.11 -10.23
CA GLY A 276 -0.37 0.23 -10.34
C GLY A 276 0.64 0.35 -11.48
N ILE A 277 1.55 -0.63 -11.62
CA ILE A 277 2.50 -0.70 -12.73
C ILE A 277 1.75 -0.89 -14.06
N MET A 278 0.74 -1.75 -14.10
CA MET A 278 -0.09 -1.99 -15.27
C MET A 278 -0.74 -0.68 -15.78
N LEU A 279 -1.37 0.09 -14.90
CA LEU A 279 -1.99 1.37 -15.27
C LEU A 279 -0.96 2.39 -15.76
N ALA A 280 0.19 2.50 -15.09
CA ALA A 280 1.27 3.38 -15.53
C ALA A 280 1.81 3.00 -16.92
N LEU A 281 1.96 1.70 -17.19
CA LEU A 281 2.36 1.20 -18.50
C LEU A 281 1.30 1.47 -19.57
N LEU A 282 0.02 1.24 -19.28
CA LEU A 282 -1.07 1.55 -20.22
C LEU A 282 -1.12 3.04 -20.58
N TYR A 283 -0.89 3.94 -19.61
CA TYR A 283 -0.80 5.38 -19.86
C TYR A 283 0.40 5.75 -20.74
N ALA A 284 1.57 5.17 -20.45
CA ALA A 284 2.78 5.41 -21.22
C ALA A 284 2.65 4.88 -22.67
N LEU A 285 2.10 3.67 -22.84
CA LEU A 285 1.83 3.05 -24.13
C LEU A 285 0.83 3.88 -24.95
N TYR A 286 -0.24 4.38 -24.32
CA TYR A 286 -1.18 5.28 -24.99
C TYR A 286 -0.51 6.59 -25.41
N ALA A 287 0.23 7.25 -24.52
CA ALA A 287 0.91 8.50 -24.84
C ALA A 287 1.91 8.33 -26.00
N PHE A 288 2.67 7.22 -25.99
CA PHE A 288 3.61 6.88 -27.05
C PHE A 288 2.89 6.52 -28.37
N GLY A 289 1.87 5.67 -28.32
CA GLY A 289 1.08 5.28 -29.50
C GLY A 289 0.36 6.47 -30.13
N TYR A 290 -0.21 7.37 -29.32
CA TYR A 290 -0.81 8.61 -29.78
C TYR A 290 0.19 9.51 -30.50
N ALA A 291 1.42 9.61 -29.98
CA ALA A 291 2.48 10.40 -30.59
C ALA A 291 3.01 9.80 -31.90
N LEU A 292 3.08 8.47 -32.01
CA LEU A 292 3.41 7.79 -33.27
C LEU A 292 2.37 8.05 -34.36
N MET A 293 1.09 8.06 -33.99
CA MET A 293 -0.01 8.33 -34.91
C MET A 293 -0.18 9.82 -35.23
N ASN A 294 0.18 10.71 -34.29
CA ASN A 294 0.05 12.17 -34.43
C ASN A 294 1.36 12.90 -34.06
N PRO A 295 2.42 12.82 -34.88
CA PRO A 295 3.73 13.40 -34.56
C PRO A 295 3.69 14.93 -34.36
N GLU A 296 2.78 15.63 -35.06
CA GLU A 296 2.62 17.08 -34.94
C GLU A 296 2.09 17.52 -33.56
N LYS A 297 1.32 16.67 -32.89
CA LYS A 297 0.68 16.98 -31.59
C LYS A 297 1.55 16.63 -30.39
N ALA A 298 2.58 15.79 -30.59
CA ALA A 298 3.50 15.33 -29.56
C ALA A 298 4.90 15.09 -30.17
N PRO A 299 5.59 16.15 -30.61
CA PRO A 299 6.85 16.03 -31.32
C PRO A 299 7.98 15.52 -30.42
N ALA A 300 9.02 14.95 -31.04
CA ALA A 300 10.26 14.62 -30.34
C ALA A 300 10.98 15.92 -29.94
N VAL A 301 11.55 15.92 -28.73
CA VAL A 301 12.23 17.09 -28.14
C VAL A 301 13.70 16.73 -27.90
N GLU A 302 14.61 17.38 -28.62
CA GLU A 302 16.04 17.25 -28.38
C GLU A 302 16.46 18.10 -27.17
N MET A 303 16.37 17.53 -25.97
CA MET A 303 16.87 18.18 -24.75
C MET A 303 18.34 17.86 -24.48
N GLY A 304 19.24 18.11 -25.44
CA GLY A 304 20.69 17.90 -25.26
C GLY A 304 21.11 16.45 -24.95
N SER A 305 22.42 16.17 -25.01
CA SER A 305 22.95 14.82 -24.79
C SER A 305 22.97 14.45 -23.29
N SER A 306 22.26 13.38 -22.89
CA SER A 306 22.26 12.89 -21.50
C SER A 306 23.53 12.13 -21.10
N ASN A 307 24.30 11.59 -22.06
CA ASN A 307 25.53 10.84 -21.79
C ASN A 307 26.73 11.53 -22.44
N LYS A 308 27.83 11.62 -21.68
CA LYS A 308 29.12 12.16 -22.14
C LYS A 308 29.94 11.15 -22.95
N GLU A 309 29.62 9.85 -22.86
CA GLU A 309 30.33 8.77 -23.56
C GLU A 309 29.41 8.02 -24.54
N PRO A 310 29.85 7.77 -25.79
CA PRO A 310 29.10 6.96 -26.75
C PRO A 310 29.13 5.48 -26.35
N ILE A 311 27.96 4.89 -26.15
CA ILE A 311 27.79 3.46 -25.84
C ILE A 311 27.32 2.76 -27.11
N THR A 312 27.99 1.69 -27.52
CA THR A 312 27.55 0.89 -28.68
C THR A 312 26.30 0.06 -28.34
N ARG A 313 25.46 -0.27 -29.33
CA ARG A 313 24.27 -1.12 -29.10
C ARG A 313 24.63 -2.48 -28.48
N GLY A 314 25.78 -3.05 -28.87
CA GLY A 314 26.29 -4.29 -28.30
C GLY A 314 26.63 -4.16 -26.82
N GLU A 315 27.40 -3.12 -26.45
CA GLU A 315 27.75 -2.85 -25.04
C GLU A 315 26.52 -2.57 -24.18
N GLY A 316 25.56 -1.81 -24.72
CA GLY A 316 24.31 -1.53 -24.04
C GLY A 316 23.54 -2.81 -23.73
N LEU A 317 23.40 -3.69 -24.72
CA LEU A 317 22.70 -4.96 -24.56
C LEU A 317 23.44 -5.93 -23.64
N THR A 318 24.77 -6.00 -23.70
CA THR A 318 25.55 -6.88 -22.82
C THR A 318 25.48 -6.44 -21.36
N TRP A 319 25.69 -5.16 -21.07
CA TRP A 319 25.91 -4.70 -19.69
C TRP A 319 24.65 -4.28 -18.96
N PHE A 320 23.64 -3.74 -19.65
CA PHE A 320 22.38 -3.31 -19.01
C PHE A 320 21.27 -4.36 -19.07
N LEU A 321 21.37 -5.37 -19.94
CA LEU A 321 20.34 -6.40 -20.10
C LEU A 321 20.88 -7.81 -19.87
N ALA A 322 21.83 -8.27 -20.69
CA ALA A 322 22.30 -9.65 -20.63
C ALA A 322 23.01 -9.99 -19.30
N ALA A 323 23.89 -9.12 -18.81
CA ALA A 323 24.61 -9.36 -17.57
C ALA A 323 23.69 -9.38 -16.33
N PRO A 324 22.77 -8.41 -16.12
CA PRO A 324 21.78 -8.51 -15.04
C PRO A 324 20.89 -9.75 -15.12
N ILE A 325 20.37 -10.08 -16.31
CA ILE A 325 19.55 -11.29 -16.51
C ILE A 325 20.37 -12.55 -16.21
N ALA A 326 21.62 -12.62 -16.66
CA ALA A 326 22.47 -13.78 -16.38
C ALA A 326 22.81 -13.92 -14.89
N LEU A 327 23.09 -12.82 -14.19
CA LEU A 327 23.38 -12.83 -12.75
C LEU A 327 22.14 -13.22 -11.93
N ILE A 328 21.00 -12.57 -12.18
CA ILE A 328 19.77 -12.83 -11.43
C ILE A 328 19.19 -14.20 -11.81
N GLY A 329 19.06 -14.49 -13.11
CA GLY A 329 18.57 -15.77 -13.60
C GLY A 329 19.48 -16.93 -13.21
N GLY A 330 20.80 -16.73 -13.24
CA GLY A 330 21.78 -17.72 -12.75
C GLY A 330 21.62 -17.98 -11.25
N ALA A 331 21.41 -16.95 -10.44
CA ALA A 331 21.15 -17.11 -9.01
C ALA A 331 19.83 -17.84 -8.72
N ILE A 332 18.76 -17.53 -9.46
CA ILE A 332 17.46 -18.21 -9.33
C ILE A 332 17.61 -19.70 -9.72
N LEU A 333 18.31 -20.00 -10.82
CA LEU A 333 18.58 -21.37 -11.24
C LEU A 333 19.41 -22.12 -10.19
N LEU A 334 20.46 -21.50 -9.64
CA LEU A 334 21.25 -22.08 -8.56
C LEU A 334 20.42 -22.28 -7.29
N GLY A 335 19.45 -21.41 -7.00
CA GLY A 335 18.48 -21.61 -5.94
C GLY A 335 17.58 -22.83 -6.18
N SER A 336 17.12 -23.02 -7.43
CA SER A 336 16.25 -24.17 -7.78
C SER A 336 16.92 -25.53 -7.67
N VAL A 337 18.26 -25.59 -7.74
CA VAL A 337 19.05 -26.82 -7.57
C VAL A 337 19.68 -26.93 -6.17
N ASN A 338 19.18 -26.14 -5.20
CA ASN A 338 19.67 -26.07 -3.81
C ASN A 338 21.18 -25.75 -3.66
N MET A 339 21.77 -25.06 -4.66
CA MET A 339 23.14 -24.55 -4.57
C MET A 339 23.20 -23.24 -3.78
N ILE A 340 22.16 -22.42 -3.87
CA ILE A 340 21.94 -21.23 -3.05
C ILE A 340 20.72 -21.49 -2.18
N GLY A 341 20.85 -21.38 -0.86
CA GLY A 341 19.77 -21.66 0.06
C GLY A 341 20.06 -21.24 1.49
N SER A 342 19.11 -21.51 2.38
CA SER A 342 19.24 -21.16 3.79
C SER A 342 20.33 -22.00 4.44
N GLN A 343 21.27 -21.36 5.12
CA GLN A 343 22.25 -22.00 6.01
C GLN A 343 21.86 -21.81 7.48
N ASN A 344 20.61 -21.44 7.74
CA ASN A 344 20.14 -21.18 9.08
C ASN A 344 19.89 -22.48 9.86
N LEU A 345 20.77 -22.79 10.82
CA LEU A 345 20.63 -23.94 11.73
C LEU A 345 19.78 -23.64 12.98
N THR A 346 19.16 -22.46 13.07
CA THR A 346 18.33 -22.16 14.23
C THR A 346 17.14 -23.12 14.26
N VAL A 347 17.10 -23.98 15.28
CA VAL A 347 16.00 -24.88 15.58
C VAL A 347 15.25 -24.26 16.76
N SER A 348 13.92 -24.21 16.68
CA SER A 348 13.09 -23.80 17.82
C SER A 348 13.40 -24.71 19.01
N THR A 349 13.52 -24.16 20.22
CA THR A 349 13.77 -24.99 21.43
C THR A 349 12.54 -25.82 21.82
N PHE A 350 11.42 -25.55 21.17
CA PHE A 350 10.18 -26.30 21.31
C PHE A 350 9.89 -27.01 20.00
N SER A 351 9.30 -28.20 20.09
CA SER A 351 8.78 -28.91 18.95
C SER A 351 7.75 -28.04 18.25
N ASP A 352 7.69 -28.15 16.93
CA ASP A 352 6.59 -27.56 16.18
C ASP A 352 5.28 -28.10 16.76
N ILE A 353 4.30 -27.21 16.90
CA ILE A 353 2.94 -27.64 17.24
C ILE A 353 2.52 -28.55 16.09
N GLY A 354 2.02 -29.76 16.40
CA GLY A 354 1.51 -30.64 15.35
C GLY A 354 0.50 -29.87 14.50
N GLU A 355 0.61 -29.96 13.16
CA GLU A 355 -0.38 -29.33 12.30
C GLU A 355 -1.77 -29.85 12.70
N GLY A 356 -2.65 -28.92 13.06
CA GLY A 356 -4.06 -29.25 13.26
C GLY A 356 -4.67 -29.71 11.94
N ALA A 357 -5.80 -30.41 12.02
CA ALA A 357 -6.56 -30.71 10.82
C ALA A 357 -6.84 -29.43 10.01
N SER A 358 -6.83 -29.56 8.69
CA SER A 358 -7.07 -28.47 7.73
C SER A 358 -8.35 -27.68 8.03
N LEU A 359 -9.36 -28.32 8.63
CA LEU A 359 -10.55 -27.68 9.17
C LEU A 359 -10.81 -28.16 10.61
N ARG A 360 -11.42 -27.30 11.43
CA ARG A 360 -11.87 -27.68 12.77
C ARG A 360 -13.08 -28.61 12.68
N THR A 361 -12.92 -29.87 13.05
CA THR A 361 -13.99 -30.88 12.95
C THR A 361 -14.88 -31.01 14.20
N ARG A 362 -14.38 -30.55 15.36
CA ARG A 362 -15.14 -30.49 16.62
C ARG A 362 -16.03 -29.25 16.70
N VAL A 363 -17.12 -29.26 15.96
CA VAL A 363 -18.11 -28.19 15.89
C VAL A 363 -19.54 -28.71 16.10
N GLY A 364 -20.49 -27.81 16.36
CA GLY A 364 -21.92 -28.18 16.40
C GLY A 364 -22.46 -28.59 15.02
N ASP A 365 -23.58 -29.31 15.01
CA ASP A 365 -24.17 -29.88 13.78
C ASP A 365 -24.53 -28.82 12.72
N GLU A 366 -24.99 -27.64 13.14
CA GLU A 366 -25.30 -26.53 12.21
C GLU A 366 -24.02 -25.98 11.58
N CYS A 367 -22.97 -25.74 12.36
CA CYS A 367 -21.67 -25.28 11.85
C CYS A 367 -21.04 -26.31 10.90
N LYS A 368 -21.16 -27.60 11.22
CA LYS A 368 -20.70 -28.68 10.33
C LYS A 368 -21.39 -28.63 8.97
N ALA A 369 -22.72 -28.53 8.94
CA ALA A 369 -23.47 -28.42 7.69
C ALA A 369 -23.02 -27.18 6.88
N SER A 370 -22.85 -26.03 7.55
CA SER A 370 -22.41 -24.78 6.91
C SER A 370 -20.97 -24.85 6.38
N MET A 371 -20.06 -25.55 7.06
CA MET A 371 -18.69 -25.73 6.60
C MET A 371 -18.59 -26.70 5.42
N ILE A 372 -19.39 -27.78 5.43
CA ILE A 372 -19.50 -28.70 4.29
C ILE A 372 -20.04 -27.97 3.05
N ASP A 373 -21.01 -27.08 3.24
CA ASP A 373 -21.54 -26.25 2.14
C ASP A 373 -20.48 -25.30 1.57
N LEU A 374 -19.62 -24.74 2.43
CA LEU A 374 -18.58 -23.80 2.02
C LEU A 374 -17.36 -24.47 1.36
N HIS A 375 -16.80 -25.50 1.99
CA HIS A 375 -15.53 -26.14 1.59
C HIS A 375 -15.72 -27.40 0.74
N GLY A 376 -16.94 -27.95 0.72
CA GLY A 376 -17.26 -29.22 0.08
C GLY A 376 -17.06 -30.43 0.99
N GLN A 377 -17.79 -31.51 0.68
CA GLN A 377 -17.74 -32.75 1.46
C GLN A 377 -16.35 -33.40 1.47
N GLU A 378 -15.62 -33.33 0.35
CA GLU A 378 -14.29 -33.93 0.21
C GLU A 378 -13.27 -33.30 1.18
N ALA A 379 -13.23 -31.96 1.26
CA ALA A 379 -12.36 -31.25 2.19
C ALA A 379 -12.73 -31.56 3.66
N TRP A 380 -14.03 -31.68 3.96
CA TRP A 380 -14.48 -32.07 5.28
C TRP A 380 -14.04 -33.48 5.66
N ASP A 381 -14.20 -34.45 4.76
CA ASP A 381 -13.83 -35.84 5.02
C ASP A 381 -12.31 -35.99 5.18
N ILE A 382 -11.52 -35.22 4.42
CA ILE A 382 -10.06 -35.11 4.60
C ILE A 382 -9.74 -34.57 5.98
N ALA A 383 -10.34 -33.44 6.40
CA ALA A 383 -10.11 -32.86 7.72
C ALA A 383 -10.53 -33.81 8.87
N VAL A 384 -11.57 -34.62 8.68
CA VAL A 384 -11.99 -35.65 9.65
C VAL A 384 -10.96 -36.77 9.71
N ALA A 385 -10.44 -37.22 8.57
CA ALA A 385 -9.40 -38.24 8.53
C ALA A 385 -8.09 -37.72 9.18
N GLU A 386 -7.73 -36.47 8.92
CA GLU A 386 -6.61 -35.78 9.56
C GLU A 386 -6.81 -35.67 11.07
N GLN A 387 -7.98 -35.20 11.52
CA GLN A 387 -8.27 -35.11 12.94
C GLN A 387 -8.28 -36.48 13.62
N GLN A 388 -8.81 -37.52 12.96
CA GLN A 388 -8.80 -38.89 13.49
C GLN A 388 -7.37 -39.41 13.59
N ALA A 389 -6.53 -39.17 12.58
CA ALA A 389 -5.12 -39.54 12.63
C ALA A 389 -4.37 -38.80 13.76
N ILE A 390 -4.69 -37.53 13.97
CA ILE A 390 -4.15 -36.72 15.07
C ILE A 390 -4.63 -37.28 16.42
N ASP A 391 -5.91 -37.59 16.57
CA ASP A 391 -6.49 -38.12 17.81
C ASP A 391 -5.98 -39.54 18.11
N ASP A 392 -5.84 -40.40 17.10
CA ASP A 392 -5.25 -41.74 17.19
C ASP A 392 -3.76 -41.67 17.58
N ALA A 393 -3.07 -40.58 17.21
CA ALA A 393 -1.71 -40.27 17.64
C ALA A 393 -1.62 -39.64 19.05
N GLY A 394 -2.76 -39.42 19.73
CA GLY A 394 -2.82 -38.86 21.08
C GLY A 394 -3.22 -37.38 21.17
N GLY A 395 -3.68 -36.79 20.06
CA GLY A 395 -4.09 -35.39 19.94
C GLY A 395 -3.03 -34.51 19.26
N VAL A 396 -3.33 -33.22 19.08
CA VAL A 396 -2.35 -32.26 18.56
C VAL A 396 -1.17 -32.21 19.52
N VAL A 397 0.00 -32.64 19.05
CA VAL A 397 1.24 -32.61 19.82
C VAL A 397 1.45 -31.19 20.32
N GLN A 398 1.34 -31.01 21.64
CA GLN A 398 1.61 -29.72 22.25
C GLN A 398 3.09 -29.39 22.01
N SER A 399 3.39 -28.11 21.86
CA SER A 399 4.78 -27.65 21.75
C SER A 399 5.49 -27.98 23.05
N GLU A 400 6.21 -29.10 23.06
CA GLU A 400 7.03 -29.53 24.17
C GLU A 400 8.46 -29.07 23.94
N ARG A 401 9.19 -28.80 25.01
CA ARG A 401 10.60 -28.46 24.89
C ARG A 401 11.33 -29.70 24.36
N LEU A 402 11.99 -29.57 23.23
CA LEU A 402 12.78 -30.65 22.64
C LEU A 402 13.81 -31.13 23.68
N SER A 403 13.92 -32.45 23.82
CA SER A 403 15.03 -33.04 24.56
C SER A 403 16.37 -32.70 23.88
N ASP A 404 17.47 -32.77 24.63
CA ASP A 404 18.80 -32.47 24.07
C ASP A 404 19.15 -33.39 22.88
N GLU A 405 18.60 -34.61 22.83
CA GLU A 405 18.76 -35.57 21.73
C GLU A 405 17.92 -35.18 20.50
N GLU A 406 16.63 -34.86 20.66
CA GLU A 406 15.76 -34.45 19.55
C GLU A 406 16.18 -33.12 18.94
N TYR A 407 16.65 -32.19 19.79
CA TYR A 407 17.21 -30.92 19.33
C TYR A 407 18.48 -31.14 18.49
N ALA A 408 19.34 -32.09 18.88
CA ALA A 408 20.52 -32.46 18.13
C ALA A 408 20.17 -33.17 16.80
N GLU A 409 19.12 -33.99 16.79
CA GLU A 409 18.62 -34.66 15.58
C GLU A 409 18.02 -33.66 14.57
N ALA A 410 17.15 -32.75 15.03
CA ALA A 410 16.60 -31.68 14.20
C ALA A 410 17.69 -30.73 13.66
N GLN A 411 18.75 -30.49 14.44
CA GLN A 411 19.93 -29.77 13.94
C GLN A 411 20.69 -30.57 12.88
N ALA A 412 20.84 -31.89 13.05
CA ALA A 412 21.52 -32.76 12.09
C ALA A 412 20.74 -32.88 10.78
N GLU A 413 19.41 -32.89 10.83
CA GLU A 413 18.55 -32.88 9.64
C GLU A 413 18.66 -31.54 8.89
N LYS A 414 18.58 -30.40 9.59
CA LYS A 414 18.86 -29.09 8.98
C LYS A 414 20.25 -29.02 8.39
N LEU A 415 21.25 -29.60 9.06
CA LEU A 415 22.64 -29.65 8.59
C LEU A 415 22.79 -30.48 7.30
N ALA A 416 22.01 -31.54 7.13
CA ALA A 416 22.01 -32.37 5.93
C ALA A 416 21.37 -31.68 4.71
N GLY A 417 20.41 -30.78 4.94
CA GLY A 417 19.72 -30.01 3.88
C GLY A 417 20.39 -28.68 3.49
N VAL A 418 21.51 -28.33 4.12
CA VAL A 418 22.20 -27.04 3.95
C VAL A 418 22.69 -26.85 2.52
N ALA A 419 22.34 -25.71 1.93
CA ALA A 419 22.90 -25.31 0.64
C ALA A 419 24.37 -24.85 0.78
N PRO A 420 25.24 -25.15 -0.20
CA PRO A 420 26.65 -24.71 -0.21
C PRO A 420 26.85 -23.20 -0.09
N ILE A 421 25.94 -22.39 -0.64
CA ILE A 421 26.00 -20.93 -0.59
C ILE A 421 24.82 -20.40 0.22
N GLY A 422 25.11 -19.57 1.22
CA GLY A 422 24.07 -18.94 2.05
C GLY A 422 23.29 -17.86 1.30
N THR A 423 21.96 -17.86 1.42
CA THR A 423 21.08 -16.88 0.76
C THR A 423 21.51 -15.43 1.00
N GLY A 424 21.90 -15.08 2.23
CA GLY A 424 22.35 -13.72 2.56
C GLY A 424 23.63 -13.30 1.83
N ILE A 425 24.61 -14.21 1.77
CA ILE A 425 25.89 -13.98 1.08
C ILE A 425 25.65 -13.92 -0.44
N ALA A 426 24.86 -14.84 -0.99
CA ALA A 426 24.48 -14.85 -2.40
C ALA A 426 23.85 -13.51 -2.83
N ILE A 427 22.84 -13.03 -2.09
CA ILE A 427 22.17 -11.75 -2.38
C ILE A 427 23.18 -10.60 -2.36
N LEU A 428 24.06 -10.53 -1.35
CA LEU A 428 25.10 -9.50 -1.26
C LEU A 428 26.03 -9.54 -2.48
N LEU A 429 26.52 -10.72 -2.86
CA LEU A 429 27.43 -10.89 -3.99
C LEU A 429 26.77 -10.55 -5.32
N ILE A 430 25.49 -10.88 -5.51
CA ILE A 430 24.71 -10.51 -6.69
C ILE A 430 24.58 -8.99 -6.79
N LEU A 431 24.20 -8.32 -5.70
CA LEU A 431 24.06 -6.87 -5.68
C LEU A 431 25.39 -6.18 -6.00
N MET A 432 26.50 -6.64 -5.41
CA MET A 432 27.83 -6.09 -5.72
C MET A 432 28.23 -6.36 -7.17
N SER A 433 27.92 -7.55 -7.70
CA SER A 433 28.17 -7.89 -9.11
C SER A 433 27.40 -6.98 -10.07
N LEU A 434 26.11 -6.72 -9.79
CA LEU A 434 25.28 -5.80 -10.55
C LEU A 434 25.86 -4.37 -10.54
N VAL A 435 26.37 -3.91 -9.40
CA VAL A 435 27.04 -2.60 -9.30
C VAL A 435 28.29 -2.56 -10.21
N LEU A 436 29.12 -3.60 -10.18
CA LEU A 436 30.34 -3.68 -10.99
C LEU A 436 30.04 -3.74 -12.50
N THR A 437 29.09 -4.58 -12.91
CA THR A 437 28.70 -4.73 -14.33
C THR A 437 28.01 -3.48 -14.86
N THR A 438 27.12 -2.87 -14.08
CA THR A 438 26.45 -1.62 -14.48
C THR A 438 27.44 -0.47 -14.60
N ALA A 439 28.42 -0.37 -13.69
CA ALA A 439 29.48 0.63 -13.79
C ALA A 439 30.38 0.43 -15.01
N ARG A 440 30.59 -0.82 -15.45
CA ARG A 440 31.29 -1.12 -16.70
C ARG A 440 30.47 -0.68 -17.92
N GLY A 441 29.16 -0.88 -17.90
CA GLY A 441 28.26 -0.45 -18.98
C GLY A 441 28.14 1.07 -19.13
N ILE A 442 28.23 1.83 -18.04
CA ILE A 442 28.15 3.30 -18.07
C ILE A 442 29.41 3.95 -18.61
N SER A 443 30.58 3.42 -18.25
CA SER A 443 31.86 3.93 -18.75
C SER A 443 32.75 2.79 -19.26
N PRO A 444 32.50 2.32 -20.49
CA PRO A 444 33.28 1.26 -21.12
C PRO A 444 34.72 1.67 -21.46
N SER A 445 34.95 2.96 -21.71
CA SER A 445 36.26 3.56 -22.03
C SER A 445 37.19 3.67 -20.81
N SER A 446 36.64 3.74 -19.59
CA SER A 446 37.45 3.82 -18.37
C SER A 446 38.18 2.50 -18.06
N ASP A 447 39.39 2.59 -17.49
CA ASP A 447 40.26 1.44 -17.17
C ASP A 447 39.50 0.29 -16.47
N PRO A 448 39.40 -0.91 -17.04
CA PRO A 448 38.61 -1.98 -16.45
C PRO A 448 39.24 -2.60 -15.19
N LYS A 449 40.55 -2.41 -14.93
CA LYS A 449 41.27 -3.13 -13.87
C LYS A 449 40.62 -3.05 -12.49
N PRO A 450 40.15 -1.89 -11.99
CA PRO A 450 39.55 -1.82 -10.66
C PRO A 450 38.22 -2.59 -10.55
N LEU A 451 37.43 -2.62 -11.62
CA LEU A 451 36.18 -3.39 -11.66
C LEU A 451 36.47 -4.90 -11.77
N LEU A 452 37.51 -5.27 -12.52
CA LEU A 452 37.95 -6.66 -12.64
C LEU A 452 38.47 -7.21 -11.31
N ILE A 453 39.21 -6.42 -10.53
CA ILE A 453 39.62 -6.78 -9.16
C ILE A 453 38.40 -7.05 -8.29
N GLY A 454 37.36 -6.21 -8.39
CA GLY A 454 36.09 -6.45 -7.70
C GLY A 454 35.40 -7.74 -8.15
N GLY A 455 35.35 -8.01 -9.46
CA GLY A 455 34.77 -9.23 -10.02
C GLY A 455 35.52 -10.50 -9.62
N ILE A 456 36.86 -10.46 -9.61
CA ILE A 456 37.71 -11.53 -9.06
C ILE A 456 37.40 -11.74 -7.58
N GLY A 457 37.20 -10.64 -6.84
CA GLY A 457 36.75 -10.69 -5.44
C GLY A 457 35.42 -11.42 -5.26
N VAL A 458 34.44 -11.20 -6.15
CA VAL A 458 33.16 -11.94 -6.12
C VAL A 458 33.38 -13.43 -6.35
N VAL A 459 34.16 -13.81 -7.36
CA VAL A 459 34.45 -15.23 -7.65
C VAL A 459 35.16 -15.89 -6.47
N LEU A 460 36.15 -15.20 -5.89
CA LEU A 460 36.84 -15.68 -4.69
C LEU A 460 35.91 -15.76 -3.48
N ALA A 461 34.96 -14.84 -3.32
CA ALA A 461 33.99 -14.90 -2.24
C ALA A 461 33.08 -16.13 -2.38
N VAL A 462 32.58 -16.41 -3.59
CA VAL A 462 31.79 -17.63 -3.87
C VAL A 462 32.61 -18.89 -3.61
N MET A 463 33.87 -18.92 -4.07
CA MET A 463 34.75 -20.06 -3.82
C MET A 463 35.03 -20.27 -2.33
N VAL A 464 35.29 -19.19 -1.58
CA VAL A 464 35.53 -19.26 -0.14
C VAL A 464 34.28 -19.73 0.59
N ASP A 465 33.10 -19.26 0.17
CA ASP A 465 31.82 -19.68 0.73
C ASP A 465 31.62 -21.19 0.54
N ILE A 466 31.74 -21.69 -0.70
CA ILE A 466 31.56 -23.12 -1.03
C ILE A 466 32.56 -24.03 -0.31
N LEU A 467 33.82 -23.59 -0.15
CA LEU A 467 34.90 -24.46 0.32
C LEU A 467 35.15 -24.38 1.84
N PHE A 468 34.87 -23.24 2.46
CA PHE A 468 35.29 -22.97 3.84
C PHE A 468 34.18 -22.47 4.76
N VAL A 469 33.09 -21.92 4.23
CA VAL A 469 31.97 -21.48 5.03
C VAL A 469 30.97 -22.62 5.14
N SER A 470 30.76 -23.09 6.36
CA SER A 470 29.76 -24.11 6.67
C SER A 470 28.68 -23.51 7.57
N ALA A 471 27.54 -24.16 7.68
CA ALA A 471 26.44 -23.65 8.51
C ALA A 471 26.77 -23.60 10.02
N THR A 472 27.84 -24.27 10.47
CA THR A 472 28.33 -24.20 11.86
C THR A 472 29.39 -23.12 12.08
N THR A 473 29.84 -22.43 11.02
CA THR A 473 30.83 -21.37 11.09
C THR A 473 30.21 -20.13 11.73
N THR A 474 30.83 -19.59 12.80
CA THR A 474 30.30 -18.39 13.46
C THR A 474 30.34 -17.18 12.52
N PRO A 475 29.39 -16.22 12.63
CA PRO A 475 29.38 -15.02 11.81
C PRO A 475 30.71 -14.24 11.85
N GLY A 476 31.41 -14.22 12.99
CA GLY A 476 32.73 -13.62 13.13
C GLY A 476 33.81 -14.33 12.31
N ILE A 477 33.84 -15.66 12.31
CA ILE A 477 34.79 -16.45 11.51
C ILE A 477 34.47 -16.31 10.02
N THR A 478 33.20 -16.34 9.64
CA THR A 478 32.75 -16.12 8.25
C THR A 478 33.21 -14.75 7.74
N LEU A 479 33.06 -13.70 8.56
CA LEU A 479 33.56 -12.36 8.22
C LEU A 479 35.08 -12.33 8.02
N LEU A 480 35.84 -13.05 8.85
CA LEU A 480 37.29 -13.14 8.72
C LEU A 480 37.71 -13.91 7.46
N MET A 481 37.05 -15.03 7.15
CA MET A 481 37.31 -15.82 5.94
C MET A 481 37.00 -15.02 4.68
N LEU A 482 35.91 -14.25 4.69
CA LEU A 482 35.50 -13.40 3.57
C LEU A 482 36.20 -12.03 3.53
N ALA A 483 37.03 -11.68 4.52
CA ALA A 483 37.60 -10.34 4.62
C ALA A 483 38.42 -9.92 3.38
N ILE A 484 39.24 -10.82 2.83
CA ILE A 484 40.07 -10.56 1.65
C ILE A 484 39.20 -10.44 0.38
N PRO A 485 38.33 -11.42 0.05
CA PRO A 485 37.36 -11.27 -1.04
C PRO A 485 36.52 -10.00 -0.93
N LEU A 486 35.99 -9.72 0.26
CA LEU A 486 35.15 -8.55 0.52
C LEU A 486 35.93 -7.24 0.33
N ALA A 487 37.19 -7.16 0.77
CA ALA A 487 38.04 -5.99 0.55
C ALA A 487 38.27 -5.71 -0.95
N MET A 488 38.48 -6.75 -1.76
CA MET A 488 38.60 -6.62 -3.22
C MET A 488 37.29 -6.16 -3.87
N ILE A 489 36.16 -6.74 -3.45
CA ILE A 489 34.82 -6.33 -3.89
C ILE A 489 34.58 -4.86 -3.54
N LEU A 490 34.82 -4.46 -2.29
CA LEU A 490 34.62 -3.08 -1.82
C LEU A 490 35.52 -2.08 -2.55
N TYR A 491 36.76 -2.45 -2.86
CA TYR A 491 37.65 -1.64 -3.69
C TYR A 491 37.07 -1.42 -5.10
N GLY A 492 36.60 -2.49 -5.75
CA GLY A 492 35.94 -2.42 -7.05
C GLY A 492 34.65 -1.60 -7.01
N CYS A 493 33.79 -1.85 -6.01
CA CYS A 493 32.53 -1.15 -5.82
C CYS A 493 32.72 0.34 -5.53
N ARG A 494 33.75 0.73 -4.78
CA ARG A 494 34.08 2.15 -4.56
C ARG A 494 34.37 2.88 -5.88
N GLN A 495 35.13 2.25 -6.76
CA GLN A 495 35.41 2.80 -8.09
C GLN A 495 34.19 2.74 -9.01
N ALA A 496 33.40 1.68 -8.91
CA ALA A 496 32.13 1.53 -9.63
C ALA A 496 31.17 2.67 -9.30
N VAL A 497 30.92 2.94 -8.01
CA VAL A 497 30.09 4.06 -7.55
C VAL A 497 30.61 5.41 -8.07
N GLY A 498 31.94 5.58 -8.12
CA GLY A 498 32.57 6.74 -8.74
C GLY A 498 32.20 6.93 -10.22
N ARG A 499 32.00 5.85 -10.98
CA ARG A 499 31.52 5.88 -12.38
C ARG A 499 30.01 6.08 -12.45
N LEU A 500 29.25 5.35 -11.63
CA LEU A 500 27.78 5.43 -11.58
C LEU A 500 27.30 6.87 -11.29
N THR A 501 27.99 7.60 -10.41
CA THR A 501 27.66 8.98 -10.06
C THR A 501 27.94 10.01 -11.16
N GLN A 502 28.70 9.65 -12.19
CA GLN A 502 28.90 10.50 -13.38
C GLN A 502 27.68 10.47 -14.31
N ASN A 503 26.93 9.36 -14.31
CA ASN A 503 25.70 9.24 -15.05
C ASN A 503 24.58 10.02 -14.34
N GLU A 504 23.98 10.97 -15.07
CA GLU A 504 22.96 11.83 -14.51
C GLU A 504 21.68 11.06 -14.15
N LEU A 505 21.26 10.10 -14.97
CA LEU A 505 20.09 9.28 -14.73
C LEU A 505 20.23 8.53 -13.41
N ILE A 506 21.34 7.82 -13.21
CA ILE A 506 21.56 7.08 -11.97
C ILE A 506 21.66 8.02 -10.78
N ARG A 507 22.40 9.12 -10.92
CA ARG A 507 22.57 10.07 -9.81
C ARG A 507 21.25 10.69 -9.34
N VAL A 508 20.29 10.89 -10.23
CA VAL A 508 19.02 11.57 -9.91
C VAL A 508 17.91 10.58 -9.54
N VAL A 509 17.82 9.43 -10.23
CA VAL A 509 16.71 8.46 -10.08
C VAL A 509 16.97 7.42 -9.02
N PHE A 510 18.21 6.97 -8.89
CA PHE A 510 18.54 5.86 -8.03
C PHE A 510 18.31 6.15 -6.54
N PRO A 511 18.63 7.34 -5.98
CA PRO A 511 18.43 7.56 -4.54
C PRO A 511 16.96 7.51 -4.10
N PRO A 512 15.99 8.17 -4.77
CA PRO A 512 14.56 7.98 -4.46
C PRO A 512 14.09 6.55 -4.67
N LEU A 513 14.57 5.86 -5.71
CA LEU A 513 14.22 4.46 -5.96
C LEU A 513 14.68 3.54 -4.82
N VAL A 514 15.92 3.69 -4.36
CA VAL A 514 16.46 2.92 -3.22
C VAL A 514 15.64 3.18 -1.97
N LEU A 515 15.20 4.42 -1.74
CA LEU A 515 14.34 4.75 -0.62
C LEU A 515 12.98 4.05 -0.71
N ILE A 516 12.33 4.10 -1.87
CA ILE A 516 11.05 3.40 -2.11
C ILE A 516 11.21 1.89 -1.93
N VAL A 517 12.28 1.30 -2.48
CA VAL A 517 12.58 -0.14 -2.34
C VAL A 517 12.90 -0.51 -0.90
N ALA A 518 13.60 0.34 -0.15
CA ALA A 518 13.89 0.08 1.26
C ALA A 518 12.60 0.10 2.11
N VAL A 519 11.75 1.09 1.88
CA VAL A 519 10.44 1.22 2.54
C VAL A 519 9.54 0.04 2.18
N LEU A 520 9.27 -0.16 0.88
CA LEU A 520 8.41 -1.24 0.42
C LEU A 520 9.00 -2.59 0.77
N GLY A 521 10.29 -2.83 0.54
CA GLY A 521 10.95 -4.09 0.89
C GLY A 521 10.82 -4.44 2.37
N SER A 522 10.91 -3.46 3.28
CA SER A 522 10.70 -3.70 4.70
C SER A 522 9.26 -4.08 5.07
N ILE A 523 8.27 -3.57 4.32
CA ILE A 523 6.85 -3.89 4.51
C ILE A 523 6.49 -5.23 3.85
N LEU A 524 6.87 -5.40 2.58
CA LEU A 524 6.55 -6.58 1.77
C LEU A 524 7.29 -7.83 2.25
N GLY A 525 8.49 -7.66 2.83
CA GLY A 525 9.27 -8.74 3.42
C GLY A 525 8.93 -9.04 4.88
N GLY A 526 7.85 -8.46 5.43
CA GLY A 526 7.41 -8.69 6.81
C GLY A 526 8.39 -8.23 7.90
N ILE A 527 9.41 -7.44 7.54
CA ILE A 527 10.47 -7.01 8.47
C ILE A 527 9.92 -5.98 9.47
N THR A 528 9.14 -5.01 8.97
CA THR A 528 8.54 -3.98 9.81
C THR A 528 7.12 -3.64 9.38
N ASN A 529 6.32 -3.15 10.34
CA ASN A 529 5.01 -2.57 10.07
C ASN A 529 5.12 -1.30 9.21
N PRO A 530 4.02 -0.84 8.58
CA PRO A 530 4.04 0.36 7.73
C PRO A 530 4.59 1.62 8.42
N THR A 531 4.42 1.76 9.73
CA THR A 531 4.80 2.96 10.49
C THR A 531 6.32 3.11 10.65
N PRO A 532 7.08 2.11 11.18
CA PRO A 532 8.54 2.14 11.13
C PRO A 532 9.10 2.28 9.72
N ALA A 533 8.50 1.59 8.73
CA ALA A 533 8.92 1.71 7.33
C ALA A 533 8.73 3.13 6.79
N ALA A 534 7.60 3.77 7.07
CA ALA A 534 7.35 5.16 6.70
C ALA A 534 8.34 6.12 7.38
N ALA A 535 8.71 5.87 8.65
CA ALA A 535 9.72 6.66 9.36
C ALA A 535 11.12 6.53 8.72
N LEU A 536 11.51 5.33 8.29
CA LEU A 536 12.72 5.11 7.49
C LEU A 536 12.67 5.93 6.18
N GLY A 537 11.51 5.92 5.51
CA GLY A 537 11.23 6.73 4.32
C GLY A 537 11.43 8.24 4.57
N ALA A 538 10.76 8.78 5.58
CA ALA A 538 10.83 10.18 5.95
C ALA A 538 12.26 10.60 6.33
N GLY A 539 12.96 9.81 7.15
CA GLY A 539 14.35 10.04 7.53
C GLY A 539 15.29 10.03 6.33
N GLY A 540 15.13 9.04 5.44
CA GLY A 540 15.90 8.96 4.20
C GLY A 540 15.64 10.12 3.24
N ALA A 541 14.40 10.60 3.11
CA ALA A 541 14.06 11.77 2.31
C ALA A 541 14.67 13.06 2.89
N ILE A 542 14.65 13.23 4.20
CA ILE A 542 15.32 14.35 4.90
C ILE A 542 16.83 14.32 4.63
N MET A 543 17.45 13.15 4.76
CA MET A 543 18.88 12.99 4.47
C MET A 543 19.20 13.26 3.00
N LEU A 544 18.39 12.77 2.06
CA LEU A 544 18.58 12.99 0.63
C LEU A 544 18.41 14.48 0.25
N ALA A 545 17.41 15.15 0.80
CA ALA A 545 17.20 16.57 0.63
C ALA A 545 18.37 17.39 1.20
N ALA A 546 18.89 17.02 2.37
CA ALA A 546 20.07 17.67 2.96
C ALA A 546 21.34 17.44 2.14
N TYR A 547 21.56 16.22 1.64
CA TYR A 547 22.67 15.88 0.74
C TYR A 547 22.68 16.80 -0.48
N ARG A 548 21.53 16.93 -1.15
CA ARG A 548 21.38 17.81 -2.31
C ARG A 548 21.64 19.26 -1.92
N LYS A 549 21.01 19.75 -0.85
CA LYS A 549 21.13 21.15 -0.46
C LYS A 549 22.57 21.53 -0.12
N LEU A 550 23.33 20.66 0.54
CA LEU A 550 24.75 20.89 0.82
C LEU A 550 25.56 21.00 -0.47
N LYS A 551 25.25 20.18 -1.47
CA LYS A 551 25.90 20.24 -2.78
C LYS A 551 25.57 21.54 -3.52
N ASP A 552 24.32 21.98 -3.47
CA ASP A 552 23.89 23.27 -4.04
C ASP A 552 24.61 24.45 -3.36
N GLU A 553 24.89 24.35 -2.06
CA GLU A 553 25.67 25.33 -1.29
C GLU A 553 27.20 25.15 -1.41
N GLN A 554 27.68 24.25 -2.28
CA GLN A 554 29.10 23.89 -2.44
C GLN A 554 29.78 23.43 -1.14
N LYS A 555 29.00 22.94 -0.17
CA LYS A 555 29.48 22.35 1.08
C LYS A 555 29.68 20.85 0.95
N THR A 556 30.48 20.30 1.85
CA THR A 556 30.81 18.87 1.83
C THR A 556 29.65 18.03 2.40
N PRO A 557 29.03 17.12 1.61
CA PRO A 557 27.92 16.29 2.09
C PRO A 557 28.39 15.01 2.82
N LYS A 558 29.66 14.96 3.27
CA LYS A 558 30.28 13.76 3.85
C LYS A 558 29.51 13.24 5.06
N VAL A 559 29.02 14.12 5.94
CA VAL A 559 28.25 13.72 7.12
C VAL A 559 27.05 12.86 6.72
N ILE A 560 26.28 13.29 5.71
CA ILE A 560 25.11 12.54 5.24
C ILE A 560 25.49 11.20 4.61
N ILE A 561 26.57 11.15 3.83
CA ILE A 561 27.06 9.91 3.21
C ILE A 561 27.48 8.92 4.29
N TRP A 562 28.28 9.35 5.27
CA TRP A 562 28.73 8.51 6.38
C TRP A 562 27.56 8.05 7.25
N SER A 563 26.53 8.88 7.45
CA SER A 563 25.35 8.48 8.22
C SER A 563 24.50 7.46 7.46
N THR A 564 24.38 7.59 6.13
CA THR A 564 23.74 6.57 5.30
C THR A 564 24.50 5.24 5.37
N PHE A 565 25.83 5.31 5.30
CA PHE A 565 26.70 4.15 5.45
C PHE A 565 26.61 3.52 6.85
N ALA A 566 26.50 4.34 7.89
CA ALA A 566 26.29 3.89 9.27
C ALA A 566 24.95 3.15 9.44
N ILE A 567 23.88 3.61 8.79
CA ILE A 567 22.58 2.89 8.78
C ILE A 567 22.75 1.51 8.13
N ILE A 568 23.43 1.44 6.98
CA ILE A 568 23.67 0.15 6.28
C ILE A 568 24.48 -0.80 7.18
N ILE A 569 25.55 -0.31 7.82
CA ILE A 569 26.34 -1.12 8.76
C ILE A 569 25.47 -1.58 9.93
N CYS A 570 24.67 -0.69 10.52
CA CYS A 570 23.80 -1.02 11.64
C CYS A 570 22.82 -2.15 11.28
N ILE A 571 22.21 -2.09 10.09
CA ILE A 571 21.30 -3.13 9.58
C ILE A 571 22.07 -4.43 9.35
N LEU A 572 23.21 -4.39 8.67
CA LEU A 572 24.01 -5.59 8.41
C LEU A 572 24.47 -6.26 9.71
N VAL A 573 24.94 -5.50 10.69
CA VAL A 573 25.35 -6.04 11.98
C VAL A 573 24.15 -6.61 12.74
N GLY A 574 23.01 -5.91 12.74
CA GLY A 574 21.80 -6.37 13.43
C GLY A 574 21.14 -7.61 12.81
N VAL A 575 21.33 -7.85 11.52
CA VAL A 575 20.83 -9.06 10.83
C VAL A 575 21.74 -10.27 11.06
N ASN A 576 23.05 -10.06 11.19
CA ASN A 576 24.03 -11.16 11.24
C ASN A 576 24.48 -11.53 12.66
N PHE A 577 24.33 -10.63 13.64
CA PHE A 577 24.79 -10.84 15.01
C PHE A 577 23.67 -10.63 16.02
N ASP A 578 23.65 -11.42 17.10
CA ASP A 578 22.72 -11.22 18.20
C ASP A 578 23.20 -10.05 19.08
N LEU A 579 22.42 -8.97 19.10
CA LEU A 579 22.74 -7.75 19.84
C LEU A 579 22.18 -7.75 21.28
N ARG A 580 21.55 -8.84 21.72
CA ARG A 580 21.00 -8.95 23.07
C ARG A 580 22.13 -9.17 24.09
N ILE A 581 22.37 -8.16 24.91
CA ILE A 581 23.45 -8.16 25.92
C ILE A 581 23.02 -8.67 27.31
N ASN A 582 21.72 -8.86 27.53
CA ASN A 582 21.16 -9.31 28.83
C ASN A 582 21.00 -10.85 28.89
N GLN A 583 21.95 -11.59 28.35
CA GLN A 583 21.98 -13.06 28.40
C GLN A 583 23.04 -13.53 29.39
N ASP A 584 22.87 -14.73 29.96
CA ASP A 584 23.81 -15.28 30.95
C ASP A 584 25.23 -15.48 30.40
N VAL A 585 25.36 -15.73 29.08
CA VAL A 585 26.64 -15.84 28.38
C VAL A 585 26.55 -15.09 27.05
N VAL A 586 27.26 -13.98 26.93
CA VAL A 586 27.38 -13.21 25.68
C VAL A 586 28.77 -13.43 25.09
N THR A 587 28.83 -13.87 23.83
CA THR A 587 30.11 -14.10 23.14
C THR A 587 30.86 -12.79 22.89
N PHE A 588 32.20 -12.87 22.77
CA PHE A 588 33.03 -11.70 22.48
C PHE A 588 32.67 -11.06 21.12
N GLU A 589 32.30 -11.87 20.13
CA GLU A 589 31.82 -11.41 18.81
C GLU A 589 30.56 -10.54 18.93
N ASN A 590 29.57 -10.99 19.73
CA ASN A 590 28.32 -10.26 19.95
C ASN A 590 28.55 -8.94 20.70
N TRP A 591 29.52 -8.88 21.61
CA TRP A 591 29.94 -7.63 22.25
C TRP A 591 30.50 -6.62 21.24
N ILE A 592 31.41 -7.05 20.36
CA ILE A 592 31.95 -6.19 19.30
C ILE A 592 30.82 -5.72 18.38
N ALA A 593 29.96 -6.64 17.95
CA ALA A 593 28.82 -6.33 17.11
C ALA A 593 27.89 -5.29 17.77
N PHE A 594 27.59 -5.44 19.07
CA PHE A 594 26.82 -4.48 19.83
C PHE A 594 27.47 -3.08 19.84
N PHE A 595 28.78 -2.97 20.13
CA PHE A 595 29.45 -1.67 20.14
C PHE A 595 29.51 -1.02 18.76
N VAL A 596 29.70 -1.81 17.69
CA VAL A 596 29.67 -1.32 16.30
C VAL A 596 28.26 -0.86 15.93
N ALA A 597 27.24 -1.66 16.21
CA ALA A 597 25.84 -1.31 15.96
C ALA A 597 25.43 -0.04 16.74
N TYR A 598 25.78 0.03 18.02
CA TYR A 598 25.50 1.20 18.86
C TYR A 598 26.22 2.46 18.37
N GLY A 599 27.51 2.36 18.03
CA GLY A 599 28.28 3.48 17.50
C GLY A 599 27.76 3.99 16.16
N THR A 600 27.41 3.07 15.25
CA THR A 600 26.80 3.42 13.96
C THR A 600 25.39 3.99 14.11
N TYR A 601 24.58 3.48 15.03
CA TYR A 601 23.28 4.03 15.40
C TYR A 601 23.39 5.49 15.90
N LEU A 602 24.30 5.77 16.83
CA LEU A 602 24.53 7.14 17.33
C LEU A 602 24.97 8.09 16.20
N TYR A 603 25.85 7.63 15.31
CA TYR A 603 26.30 8.43 14.16
C TYR A 603 25.18 8.66 13.13
N ALA A 604 24.31 7.67 12.90
CA ALA A 604 23.13 7.81 12.07
C ALA A 604 22.17 8.85 12.65
N MET A 605 21.90 8.79 13.95
CA MET A 605 21.06 9.76 14.66
C MET A 605 21.63 11.18 14.58
N PHE A 606 22.94 11.33 14.81
CA PHE A 606 23.63 12.62 14.62
C PHE A 606 23.48 13.13 13.17
N GLY A 607 23.63 12.25 12.18
CA GLY A 607 23.42 12.57 10.78
C GLY A 607 22.03 13.08 10.44
N LEU A 608 21.01 12.43 11.00
CA LEU A 608 19.62 12.82 10.82
C LEU A 608 19.35 14.20 11.46
N LEU A 609 19.84 14.44 12.68
CA LEU A 609 19.75 15.75 13.33
C LEU A 609 20.50 16.84 12.55
N PHE A 610 21.67 16.52 12.01
CA PHE A 610 22.44 17.42 11.16
C PHE A 610 21.71 17.72 9.84
N ALA A 611 21.04 16.72 9.25
CA ALA A 611 20.19 16.90 8.07
C ALA A 611 19.01 17.82 8.36
N CYS A 612 18.30 17.60 9.47
CA CYS A 612 17.23 18.48 9.95
C CYS A 612 17.73 19.92 10.15
N TRP A 613 18.86 20.10 10.83
CA TRP A 613 19.45 21.43 11.05
C TRP A 613 19.82 22.12 9.72
N THR A 614 20.41 21.38 8.78
CA THR A 614 20.75 21.88 7.45
C THR A 614 19.51 22.34 6.70
N LEU A 615 18.46 21.52 6.68
CA LEU A 615 17.19 21.86 6.02
C LEU A 615 16.45 23.01 6.72
N PHE A 616 16.53 23.11 8.05
CA PHE A 616 15.99 24.22 8.82
C PHE A 616 16.69 25.54 8.48
N ARG A 617 18.04 25.56 8.55
CA ARG A 617 18.85 26.72 8.20
C ARG A 617 18.62 27.18 6.75
N SER A 618 18.39 26.24 5.85
CA SER A 618 18.15 26.53 4.43
C SER A 618 16.72 26.95 4.09
N GLY A 619 15.82 26.98 5.07
CA GLY A 619 14.42 27.37 4.88
C GLY A 619 13.53 26.31 4.22
N ILE A 620 14.01 25.08 4.01
CA ILE A 620 13.22 23.99 3.40
C ILE A 620 12.36 23.27 4.45
N LEU A 621 12.89 23.05 5.66
CA LEU A 621 12.18 22.24 6.67
C LEU A 621 10.89 22.90 7.18
N SER A 622 10.86 24.24 7.30
CA SER A 622 9.68 24.94 7.83
C SER A 622 8.44 24.80 6.92
N PRO A 623 8.54 25.03 5.59
CA PRO A 623 7.46 24.69 4.66
C PRO A 623 7.08 23.22 4.69
N VAL A 624 8.07 22.31 4.75
CA VAL A 624 7.82 20.87 4.78
C VAL A 624 6.96 20.49 5.99
N VAL A 625 7.34 20.92 7.19
CA VAL A 625 6.59 20.65 8.43
C VAL A 625 5.19 21.30 8.38
N ARG A 626 5.08 22.52 7.87
CA ARG A 626 3.80 23.23 7.79
C ARG A 626 2.80 22.54 6.84
N GLU A 627 3.25 22.17 5.64
CA GLU A 627 2.38 21.48 4.68
C GLU A 627 2.04 20.07 5.18
N THR A 628 3.00 19.35 5.79
CA THR A 628 2.75 18.04 6.42
C THR A 628 1.70 18.15 7.51
N ALA A 629 1.83 19.14 8.41
CA ALA A 629 0.85 19.40 9.46
C ALA A 629 -0.51 19.75 8.87
N LYS A 630 -0.58 20.59 7.83
CA LYS A 630 -1.84 20.97 7.18
C LYS A 630 -2.57 19.78 6.57
N VAL A 631 -1.87 18.93 5.80
CA VAL A 631 -2.46 17.73 5.19
C VAL A 631 -2.89 16.76 6.27
N THR A 632 -2.05 16.51 7.28
CA THR A 632 -2.39 15.57 8.36
C THR A 632 -3.58 16.08 9.18
N SER A 633 -3.58 17.35 9.60
CA SER A 633 -4.72 17.94 10.31
C SER A 633 -6.01 17.88 9.50
N MET A 634 -5.95 18.04 8.18
CA MET A 634 -7.12 17.84 7.31
C MET A 634 -7.65 16.40 7.41
N VAL A 635 -6.79 15.38 7.26
CA VAL A 635 -7.20 13.96 7.38
C VAL A 635 -7.80 13.65 8.74
N PHE A 636 -7.15 14.08 9.83
CA PHE A 636 -7.65 13.89 11.20
C PHE A 636 -9.00 14.59 11.43
N THR A 637 -9.17 15.82 10.95
CA THR A 637 -10.44 16.53 11.11
C THR A 637 -11.56 15.87 10.31
N ILE A 638 -11.28 15.37 9.10
CA ILE A 638 -12.24 14.60 8.30
C ILE A 638 -12.65 13.32 9.04
N LEU A 639 -11.68 12.59 9.62
CA LEU A 639 -11.94 11.38 10.38
C LEU A 639 -12.83 11.62 11.60
N ILE A 640 -12.59 12.71 12.34
CA ILE A 640 -13.43 13.12 13.47
C ILE A 640 -14.83 13.51 13.00
N GLY A 641 -14.92 14.36 11.98
CA GLY A 641 -16.19 14.82 11.43
C GLY A 641 -17.04 13.69 10.85
N SER A 642 -16.41 12.70 10.21
CA SER A 642 -17.10 11.53 9.65
C SER A 642 -17.68 10.64 10.75
N GLN A 643 -17.06 10.55 11.94
CA GLN A 643 -17.65 9.77 13.05
C GLN A 643 -18.98 10.37 13.52
N LEU A 644 -19.07 11.71 13.59
CA LEU A 644 -20.32 12.40 13.93
C LEU A 644 -21.42 12.09 12.91
N LEU A 645 -21.12 12.29 11.62
CA LEU A 645 -22.09 12.02 10.56
C LEU A 645 -22.50 10.53 10.52
N ASN A 646 -21.54 9.62 10.66
CA ASN A 646 -21.80 8.18 10.65
C ASN A 646 -22.72 7.77 11.81
N LEU A 647 -22.49 8.30 13.02
CA LEU A 647 -23.36 8.03 14.17
C LEU A 647 -24.77 8.60 13.99
N VAL A 648 -24.91 9.76 13.36
CA VAL A 648 -26.23 10.30 13.00
C VAL A 648 -26.96 9.35 12.05
N VAL A 649 -26.31 8.85 11.00
CA VAL A 649 -26.89 7.87 10.07
C VAL A 649 -27.31 6.58 10.79
N ILE A 650 -26.49 6.10 11.73
CA ILE A 650 -26.81 4.93 12.56
C ILE A 650 -28.01 5.21 13.48
N SER A 651 -28.13 6.42 14.01
CA SER A 651 -29.12 6.74 15.04
C SER A 651 -30.57 6.64 14.57
N PHE A 652 -30.83 6.95 13.29
CA PHE A 652 -32.15 6.83 12.69
C PHE A 652 -32.33 5.56 11.83
N GLY A 653 -31.38 4.63 11.87
CA GLY A 653 -31.45 3.35 11.15
C GLY A 653 -31.03 3.39 9.67
N GLY A 654 -30.45 4.49 9.19
CA GLY A 654 -30.05 4.66 7.79
C GLY A 654 -29.01 3.65 7.30
N GLU A 655 -28.04 3.28 8.14
CA GLU A 655 -27.04 2.25 7.79
C GLU A 655 -27.71 0.90 7.56
N HIS A 656 -28.56 0.45 8.49
CA HIS A 656 -29.23 -0.84 8.39
C HIS A 656 -30.16 -0.90 7.18
N TYR A 657 -30.85 0.21 6.88
CA TYR A 657 -31.69 0.34 5.70
C TYR A 657 -30.92 0.13 4.40
N ILE A 658 -29.77 0.81 4.24
CA ILE A 658 -28.90 0.65 3.06
C ILE A 658 -28.36 -0.79 2.97
N GLN A 659 -27.92 -1.36 4.10
CA GLN A 659 -27.40 -2.72 4.13
C GLN A 659 -28.47 -3.76 3.78
N GLN A 660 -29.69 -3.62 4.30
CA GLN A 660 -30.82 -4.49 3.95
C GLN A 660 -31.19 -4.38 2.47
N PHE A 661 -31.16 -3.17 1.91
CA PHE A 661 -31.36 -2.96 0.47
C PHE A 661 -30.30 -3.69 -0.35
N LEU A 662 -29.01 -3.54 -0.01
CA LEU A 662 -27.92 -4.22 -0.72
C LEU A 662 -27.96 -5.74 -0.54
N LYS A 663 -28.30 -6.24 0.65
CA LYS A 663 -28.47 -7.68 0.94
C LYS A 663 -29.73 -8.30 0.30
N SER A 664 -30.67 -7.48 -0.20
CA SER A 664 -31.88 -7.98 -0.86
C SER A 664 -31.60 -8.57 -2.24
N PHE A 665 -30.46 -8.23 -2.85
CA PHE A 665 -30.04 -8.79 -4.13
C PHE A 665 -29.38 -10.15 -3.91
N ASP A 666 -29.88 -11.19 -4.58
CA ASP A 666 -29.34 -12.55 -4.46
C ASP A 666 -27.96 -12.76 -5.11
N ASN A 667 -27.52 -11.82 -5.95
CA ASN A 667 -26.27 -11.95 -6.70
C ASN A 667 -25.20 -10.96 -6.20
N GLU A 668 -24.17 -11.49 -5.54
CA GLU A 668 -23.05 -10.70 -4.97
C GLU A 668 -22.36 -9.81 -6.00
N PHE A 669 -22.19 -10.26 -7.25
CA PHE A 669 -21.58 -9.44 -8.31
C PHE A 669 -22.45 -8.23 -8.68
N ARG A 670 -23.78 -8.36 -8.63
CA ARG A 670 -24.69 -7.23 -8.89
C ARG A 670 -24.59 -6.20 -7.78
N VAL A 671 -24.52 -6.64 -6.52
CA VAL A 671 -24.33 -5.76 -5.36
C VAL A 671 -22.99 -5.04 -5.48
N PHE A 672 -21.92 -5.78 -5.78
CA PHE A 672 -20.59 -5.20 -5.92
C PHE A 672 -20.52 -4.19 -7.07
N LEU A 673 -21.09 -4.50 -8.24
CA LEU A 673 -21.17 -3.56 -9.36
C LEU A 673 -21.99 -2.31 -9.01
N LEU A 674 -23.13 -2.48 -8.32
CA LEU A 674 -23.95 -1.37 -7.85
C LEU A 674 -23.16 -0.45 -6.92
N VAL A 675 -22.46 -1.02 -5.93
CA VAL A 675 -21.62 -0.24 -5.03
C VAL A 675 -20.50 0.46 -5.81
N MET A 676 -19.84 -0.21 -6.74
CA MET A 676 -18.80 0.41 -7.57
C MET A 676 -19.33 1.61 -8.35
N VAL A 677 -20.52 1.53 -8.94
CA VAL A 677 -21.16 2.67 -9.62
C VAL A 677 -21.50 3.78 -8.63
N VAL A 678 -22.01 3.46 -7.44
CA VAL A 678 -22.31 4.45 -6.40
C VAL A 678 -21.05 5.16 -5.92
N LEU A 679 -19.98 4.42 -5.62
CA LEU A 679 -18.68 4.98 -5.22
C LEU A 679 -18.09 5.85 -6.33
N PHE A 680 -18.24 5.44 -7.58
CA PHE A 680 -17.81 6.22 -8.74
C PHE A 680 -18.56 7.55 -8.86
N VAL A 681 -19.88 7.55 -8.71
CA VAL A 681 -20.69 8.78 -8.78
C VAL A 681 -20.44 9.67 -7.57
N LEU A 682 -20.31 9.11 -6.37
CA LEU A 682 -20.02 9.87 -5.16
C LEU A 682 -18.65 10.55 -5.21
N GLY A 683 -17.65 9.91 -5.82
CA GLY A 683 -16.31 10.49 -5.97
C GLY A 683 -16.24 11.68 -6.92
N PHE A 684 -17.33 12.05 -7.59
CA PHE A 684 -17.43 13.31 -8.32
C PHE A 684 -17.50 14.49 -7.36
N VAL A 685 -18.06 14.30 -6.17
CA VAL A 685 -18.31 15.39 -5.22
C VAL A 685 -17.52 15.23 -3.93
N LEU A 686 -17.25 13.98 -3.55
CA LEU A 686 -16.52 13.63 -2.33
C LEU A 686 -15.07 13.25 -2.65
N ASP A 687 -14.16 13.67 -1.78
CA ASP A 687 -12.77 13.20 -1.83
C ASP A 687 -12.69 11.71 -1.42
N PHE A 688 -11.65 11.00 -1.85
CA PHE A 688 -11.48 9.59 -1.51
C PHE A 688 -11.42 9.36 0.01
N LEU A 689 -10.86 10.30 0.78
CA LEU A 689 -10.84 10.23 2.25
C LEU A 689 -12.26 10.18 2.82
N GLU A 690 -13.15 10.99 2.26
CA GLU A 690 -14.53 11.11 2.71
C GLU A 690 -15.30 9.83 2.38
N ILE A 691 -15.10 9.29 1.17
CA ILE A 691 -15.71 8.03 0.76
C ILE A 691 -15.23 6.88 1.64
N ILE A 692 -13.92 6.80 1.89
CA ILE A 692 -13.31 5.77 2.74
C ILE A 692 -13.87 5.82 4.18
N TYR A 693 -14.09 7.01 4.74
CA TYR A 693 -14.56 7.12 6.13
C TYR A 693 -16.08 7.19 6.30
N ILE A 694 -16.85 7.53 5.27
CA ILE A 694 -18.32 7.65 5.33
C ILE A 694 -18.97 6.45 4.65
N VAL A 695 -18.64 6.19 3.39
CA VAL A 695 -19.38 5.24 2.56
C VAL A 695 -18.91 3.81 2.82
N ILE A 696 -17.60 3.57 2.86
CA ILE A 696 -17.04 2.22 3.04
C ILE A 696 -17.50 1.55 4.35
N PRO A 697 -17.63 2.23 5.51
CA PRO A 697 -18.20 1.61 6.70
C PRO A 697 -19.67 1.19 6.53
N ILE A 698 -20.44 1.91 5.71
CA ILE A 698 -21.86 1.62 5.46
C ILE A 698 -22.00 0.41 4.53
N VAL A 699 -21.26 0.39 3.41
CA VAL A 699 -21.37 -0.66 2.38
C VAL A 699 -20.44 -1.85 2.61
N GLY A 700 -19.34 -1.64 3.32
CA GLY A 700 -18.26 -2.60 3.53
C GLY A 700 -18.69 -3.89 4.20
N PRO A 701 -19.51 -3.87 5.27
CA PRO A 701 -20.03 -5.11 5.87
C PRO A 701 -20.78 -6.00 4.88
N VAL A 702 -21.41 -5.43 3.85
CA VAL A 702 -22.11 -6.19 2.81
C VAL A 702 -21.13 -6.76 1.78
N ILE A 703 -20.09 -6.02 1.42
CA ILE A 703 -19.13 -6.43 0.38
C ILE A 703 -18.11 -7.42 0.94
N TYR A 704 -17.49 -7.10 2.08
CA TYR A 704 -16.47 -7.91 2.72
C TYR A 704 -17.04 -9.10 3.48
N GLY A 705 -18.34 -9.10 3.79
CA GLY A 705 -19.05 -10.27 4.31
C GLY A 705 -19.40 -11.32 3.24
N GLY A 706 -19.26 -10.97 1.96
CA GLY A 706 -19.49 -11.88 0.84
C GLY A 706 -18.40 -12.93 0.65
N SER A 707 -18.41 -13.58 -0.52
CA SER A 707 -17.43 -14.62 -0.90
C SER A 707 -16.17 -14.09 -1.61
N PHE A 708 -16.10 -12.78 -1.89
CA PHE A 708 -15.00 -12.20 -2.66
C PHE A 708 -13.71 -12.10 -1.86
N ASP A 709 -12.58 -12.32 -2.54
CA ASP A 709 -11.25 -12.04 -1.98
C ASP A 709 -11.16 -10.55 -1.59
N PRO A 710 -10.94 -10.22 -0.30
CA PRO A 710 -10.92 -8.85 0.17
C PRO A 710 -9.79 -8.02 -0.44
N LYS A 711 -8.67 -8.65 -0.86
CA LYS A 711 -7.57 -7.98 -1.57
C LYS A 711 -8.07 -7.46 -2.91
N TRP A 712 -8.75 -8.30 -3.68
CA TRP A 712 -9.31 -7.91 -4.98
C TRP A 712 -10.36 -6.83 -4.85
N VAL A 713 -11.32 -6.98 -3.93
CA VAL A 713 -12.36 -5.98 -3.64
C VAL A 713 -11.73 -4.61 -3.32
N THR A 714 -10.75 -4.59 -2.43
CA THR A 714 -10.11 -3.35 -1.97
C THR A 714 -9.38 -2.64 -3.11
N ILE A 715 -8.66 -3.38 -3.96
CA ILE A 715 -7.96 -2.82 -5.12
C ILE A 715 -8.95 -2.30 -6.18
N MET A 716 -10.04 -3.01 -6.42
CA MET A 716 -11.10 -2.54 -7.33
C MET A 716 -11.69 -1.22 -6.85
N ILE A 717 -12.01 -1.11 -5.55
CA ILE A 717 -12.47 0.14 -4.94
C ILE A 717 -11.43 1.24 -5.13
N ALA A 718 -10.14 0.98 -4.85
CA ALA A 718 -9.07 1.98 -4.99
C ALA A 718 -8.94 2.51 -6.42
N VAL A 719 -8.92 1.62 -7.44
CA VAL A 719 -8.83 2.03 -8.85
C VAL A 719 -10.11 2.76 -9.30
N ASN A 720 -11.26 2.38 -8.77
CA ASN A 720 -12.53 3.07 -9.05
C ASN A 720 -12.56 4.50 -8.48
N LEU A 721 -12.10 4.69 -7.24
CA LEU A 721 -11.94 6.02 -6.65
C LEU A 721 -10.96 6.88 -7.47
N GLN A 722 -9.87 6.28 -7.96
CA GLN A 722 -8.93 6.96 -8.86
C GLN A 722 -9.58 7.39 -10.17
N THR A 723 -10.44 6.53 -10.73
CA THR A 723 -11.15 6.81 -11.99
C THR A 723 -12.16 7.93 -11.83
N SER A 724 -12.90 7.91 -10.72
CA SER A 724 -13.81 9.00 -10.36
C SER A 724 -13.07 10.34 -10.26
N PHE A 725 -11.89 10.35 -9.63
CA PHE A 725 -11.09 11.56 -9.42
C PHE A 725 -10.61 12.24 -10.73
N LEU A 726 -10.64 11.50 -11.85
CA LEU A 726 -10.26 11.97 -13.19
C LEU A 726 -11.44 12.26 -14.12
N THR A 727 -12.66 11.85 -13.76
CA THR A 727 -13.78 11.85 -14.71
C THR A 727 -14.46 13.22 -14.77
N PRO A 728 -14.61 13.84 -15.96
CA PRO A 728 -15.40 15.06 -16.13
C PRO A 728 -16.90 14.84 -15.81
N PRO A 729 -17.63 15.88 -15.36
CA PRO A 729 -17.21 17.27 -15.24
C PRO A 729 -16.55 17.61 -13.89
N PHE A 730 -16.56 16.70 -12.92
CA PHE A 730 -16.21 17.04 -11.54
C PHE A 730 -14.84 16.55 -11.04
N GLY A 731 -14.08 15.78 -11.83
CA GLY A 731 -12.80 15.22 -11.41
C GLY A 731 -11.87 16.25 -10.75
N PHE A 732 -11.61 16.09 -9.45
CA PHE A 732 -10.81 17.00 -8.64
C PHE A 732 -9.43 17.26 -9.23
N ALA A 733 -8.78 16.23 -9.79
CA ALA A 733 -7.50 16.37 -10.47
C ALA A 733 -7.57 17.41 -11.62
N LEU A 734 -8.69 17.46 -12.34
CA LEU A 734 -8.88 18.39 -13.46
C LEU A 734 -9.00 19.83 -12.96
N PHE A 735 -9.68 20.06 -11.82
CA PHE A 735 -9.79 21.38 -11.22
C PHE A 735 -8.48 21.86 -10.62
N TYR A 736 -7.73 20.96 -9.98
CA TYR A 736 -6.39 21.26 -9.48
C TYR A 736 -5.45 21.65 -10.61
N LEU A 737 -5.48 20.90 -11.72
CA LEU A 737 -4.71 21.25 -12.91
C LEU A 737 -5.18 22.59 -13.52
N ARG A 738 -6.50 22.81 -13.60
CA ARG A 738 -7.07 24.06 -14.12
C ARG A 738 -6.65 25.26 -13.28
N GLY A 739 -6.52 25.10 -11.96
CA GLY A 739 -6.08 26.16 -11.05
C GLY A 739 -4.65 26.66 -11.31
N VAL A 740 -3.80 25.84 -11.93
CA VAL A 740 -2.42 26.18 -12.27
C VAL A 740 -2.14 26.32 -13.77
N ALA A 741 -3.08 25.87 -14.61
CA ALA A 741 -2.95 25.95 -16.06
C ALA A 741 -2.96 27.41 -16.56
N PRO A 742 -2.11 27.75 -17.54
CA PRO A 742 -2.04 29.09 -18.08
C PRO A 742 -3.30 29.40 -18.92
N LYS A 743 -3.55 30.68 -19.22
CA LYS A 743 -4.85 31.15 -19.75
C LYS A 743 -5.19 30.57 -21.13
N GLU A 744 -4.20 30.12 -21.87
CA GLU A 744 -4.33 29.52 -23.20
C GLU A 744 -4.94 28.10 -23.13
N VAL A 745 -4.88 27.44 -21.97
CA VAL A 745 -5.43 26.11 -21.74
C VAL A 745 -6.85 26.24 -21.22
N THR A 746 -7.83 25.88 -22.06
CA THR A 746 -9.25 25.91 -21.71
C THR A 746 -9.66 24.65 -20.94
N THR A 747 -10.74 24.74 -20.15
CA THR A 747 -11.34 23.56 -19.49
C THR A 747 -11.75 22.49 -20.50
N GLY A 748 -12.18 22.89 -21.70
CA GLY A 748 -12.48 21.97 -22.79
C GLY A 748 -11.26 21.17 -23.28
N HIS A 749 -10.07 21.78 -23.29
CA HIS A 749 -8.83 21.07 -23.61
C HIS A 749 -8.50 20.02 -22.53
N ILE A 750 -8.67 20.36 -21.26
CA ILE A 750 -8.44 19.43 -20.13
C ILE A 750 -9.40 18.24 -20.20
N TYR A 751 -10.69 18.48 -20.43
CA TYR A 751 -11.69 17.41 -20.49
C TYR A 751 -11.49 16.49 -21.70
N ARG A 752 -11.18 17.03 -22.88
CA ARG A 752 -10.84 16.21 -24.05
C ARG A 752 -9.52 15.47 -23.87
N GLY A 753 -8.56 16.09 -23.19
CA GLY A 753 -7.27 15.51 -22.87
C GLY A 753 -7.36 14.30 -21.95
N VAL A 754 -8.22 14.34 -20.92
CA VAL A 754 -8.35 13.25 -19.94
C VAL A 754 -9.24 12.10 -20.41
N ALA A 755 -10.21 12.34 -21.30
CA ALA A 755 -11.19 11.32 -21.71
C ALA A 755 -10.56 9.97 -22.17
N PRO A 756 -9.45 9.95 -22.94
CA PRO A 756 -8.77 8.71 -23.28
C PRO A 756 -8.17 7.98 -22.07
N PHE A 757 -7.64 8.73 -21.09
CA PHE A 757 -7.07 8.16 -19.87
C PHE A 757 -8.15 7.57 -18.95
N VAL A 758 -9.31 8.22 -18.85
CA VAL A 758 -10.48 7.66 -18.16
C VAL A 758 -10.93 6.36 -18.84
N LEU A 759 -10.96 6.32 -20.17
CA LEU A 759 -11.27 5.08 -20.90
C LEU A 759 -10.25 3.98 -20.60
N ILE A 760 -8.95 4.30 -20.54
CA ILE A 760 -7.91 3.34 -20.16
C ILE A 760 -8.11 2.84 -18.75
N GLN A 761 -8.55 3.67 -17.80
CA GLN A 761 -8.87 3.22 -16.44
C GLN A 761 -10.08 2.31 -16.39
N VAL A 762 -11.14 2.62 -17.13
CA VAL A 762 -12.32 1.73 -17.25
C VAL A 762 -11.92 0.39 -17.86
N VAL A 763 -11.06 0.40 -18.90
CA VAL A 763 -10.48 -0.82 -19.46
C VAL A 763 -9.61 -1.54 -18.42
N GLY A 764 -8.81 -0.82 -17.64
CA GLY A 764 -8.01 -1.36 -16.55
C GLY A 764 -8.88 -2.05 -15.49
N LEU A 765 -9.98 -1.41 -15.06
CA LEU A 765 -10.98 -2.01 -14.16
C LEU A 765 -11.61 -3.26 -14.78
N ALA A 766 -11.94 -3.25 -16.07
CA ALA A 766 -12.45 -4.43 -16.75
C ALA A 766 -11.41 -5.56 -16.79
N ILE A 767 -10.14 -5.25 -17.04
CA ILE A 767 -9.05 -6.23 -16.99
C ILE A 767 -8.94 -6.83 -15.59
N LEU A 768 -8.94 -6.01 -14.53
CA LEU A 768 -8.89 -6.51 -13.15
C LEU A 768 -10.15 -7.30 -12.76
N TRP A 769 -11.30 -6.99 -13.37
CA TRP A 769 -12.54 -7.72 -13.19
C TRP A 769 -12.46 -9.13 -13.79
N PHE A 770 -11.99 -9.26 -15.03
CA PHE A 770 -11.90 -10.56 -15.71
C PHE A 770 -10.67 -11.37 -15.32
N PHE A 771 -9.61 -10.70 -14.84
CA PHE A 771 -8.33 -11.32 -14.46
C PHE A 771 -7.95 -10.95 -13.01
N PRO A 772 -8.68 -11.46 -11.99
CA PRO A 772 -8.39 -11.18 -10.58
C PRO A 772 -6.98 -11.65 -10.16
N ALA A 773 -6.41 -12.62 -10.88
CA ALA A 773 -5.05 -13.10 -10.69
C ALA A 773 -3.98 -11.99 -10.71
N ILE A 774 -4.22 -10.89 -11.43
CA ILE A 774 -3.30 -9.74 -11.46
C ILE A 774 -3.13 -9.13 -10.06
N VAL A 775 -4.18 -9.17 -9.24
CA VAL A 775 -4.17 -8.66 -7.86
C VAL A 775 -3.64 -9.70 -6.88
N THR A 776 -3.94 -10.98 -7.10
CA THR A 776 -3.65 -12.04 -6.12
C THR A 776 -2.29 -12.72 -6.30
N ILE A 777 -1.66 -12.63 -7.48
CA ILE A 777 -0.40 -13.33 -7.78
C ILE A 777 0.77 -12.88 -6.92
N VAL A 778 0.94 -11.57 -6.71
CA VAL A 778 2.07 -11.03 -5.95
C VAL A 778 1.97 -11.43 -4.46
N PRO A 779 0.81 -11.28 -3.80
CA PRO A 779 0.60 -11.83 -2.46
C PRO A 779 0.80 -13.35 -2.38
N ALA A 780 0.33 -14.12 -3.37
CA ALA A 780 0.44 -15.58 -3.35
C ALA A 780 1.88 -16.08 -3.50
N LEU A 781 2.76 -15.32 -4.16
CA LEU A 781 4.19 -15.64 -4.31
C LEU A 781 5.02 -15.23 -3.10
N MET A 782 4.50 -14.33 -2.25
CA MET A 782 5.15 -13.86 -1.03
C MET A 782 4.19 -14.04 0.17
N PRO A 783 3.79 -15.29 0.48
CA PRO A 783 2.97 -15.55 1.67
C PRO A 783 3.77 -15.16 2.91
N ASN A 784 3.14 -14.36 3.78
CA ASN A 784 3.72 -13.89 5.04
C ASN A 784 3.63 -14.96 6.12
#